data_AF-A0A2S9YR59-F1
#
_entry.id   AF-A0A2S9YR59-F1
#
_cell.length_a   1.000
_cell.length_b   1.000
_cell.length_c   1.000
_cell.angle_alpha   90.00
_cell.angle_beta   90.00
_cell.angle_gamma   90.00
#
_symmetry.space_group_name_H-M   'P 1'
#
loop_
_entity.id
_entity.type
_entity.pdbx_description
1 polymer ?
#
loop_
_entity_poly.entity_id
_entity_poly.type
_entity_poly.pdbx_seq_one_letter_code
_entity_poly.pdbx_strand_id
1 'polypeptide(L)'
;MTSVHGLDRWLDHADIEAFHARLGLPRETPSKRALTALVARTLERVPFQNICMLARPRRAPTLAEVRADMLEGLGGPCGHMNPFFAALLYELGYAVTLVAGSMQAPDCHIALIIALDGEQLWVDIGNGFPYLEPIPLGDPRRRHHPMLDHRLRPLGGARWQVQHRRRGQLEWSRNYDFDLTPRTFASFAGMIDAHYSRPGYGPFLSGLRVNRHLPDRSIVLRDRVLRVIAPDRDDVHSLDDIELALALRDHFPTAELPLNDALEHLQMPLEAPPYEVETRSFKRLDDHAHAFLREHGYVVLAPMFDAALLTETLDSWRALKLRCAEQMGLEPTRYDAHVSQWRDLWRHEPAFAELLGDARLWGTASAGLGLTSARLLHDHVIAKPRPGLNGTIPWHQDATFWPVDRSGLSCWLPFVDVGPTGGCLEVIDGSHRWGPGAPADFIATPRSQFPADASVIRLPAKAGSIVVLDGLTWHRSRPNEDHGERPVYISLWMPPNTRYVPHHAAWHPVNEHVTVEPGAVLDGEWFPCFGSRSSSEDALPRLDHAGPDLSEPLTMFEASRLIAGQIGRLLDEPGVPLAIALADSERRAAVRARALAVGLLAPARADELGEILEQLWISAEAFRLHRARNVYNAAYVAWWDLVGRTLWESEQQGATCSSR
;
A
#
# COMPACT_ATOMS: atom_id res chain seq x y z
N MET A 1 -32.11 -23.03 -31.31
CA MET A 1 -31.10 -22.84 -32.36
C MET A 1 -29.87 -22.24 -31.71
N THR A 2 -28.77 -22.97 -31.66
CA THR A 2 -27.50 -22.47 -31.11
C THR A 2 -26.90 -21.43 -32.06
N SER A 3 -26.36 -20.32 -31.54
CA SER A 3 -25.84 -19.22 -32.38
C SER A 3 -24.41 -18.79 -32.07
N VAL A 4 -23.63 -19.67 -31.43
CA VAL A 4 -22.21 -19.46 -31.08
C VAL A 4 -21.24 -19.52 -32.26
N HIS A 5 -21.72 -19.30 -33.50
CA HIS A 5 -20.88 -19.35 -34.68
C HIS A 5 -19.76 -18.31 -34.60
N GLY A 6 -18.51 -18.77 -34.74
CA GLY A 6 -17.31 -17.96 -34.54
C GLY A 6 -16.75 -17.99 -33.11
N LEU A 7 -17.40 -18.74 -32.22
CA LEU A 7 -16.94 -19.06 -30.86
C LEU A 7 -16.87 -20.58 -30.63
N ASP A 8 -17.38 -21.39 -31.57
CA ASP A 8 -17.31 -22.84 -31.53
C ASP A 8 -15.85 -23.32 -31.63
N ARG A 9 -15.45 -24.26 -30.76
CA ARG A 9 -14.08 -24.79 -30.65
C ARG A 9 -13.00 -23.74 -30.36
N TRP A 10 -13.40 -22.55 -29.92
CA TRP A 10 -12.45 -21.50 -29.52
C TRP A 10 -11.75 -21.84 -28.20
N LEU A 11 -12.46 -22.48 -27.26
CA LEU A 11 -11.90 -22.97 -26.01
C LEU A 11 -11.64 -24.47 -26.11
N ASP A 12 -10.46 -24.90 -25.68
CA ASP A 12 -10.09 -26.30 -25.63
C ASP A 12 -10.35 -26.92 -24.25
N HIS A 13 -10.08 -28.22 -24.11
CA HIS A 13 -10.30 -28.92 -22.84
C HIS A 13 -9.47 -28.33 -21.69
N ALA A 14 -8.23 -27.90 -21.95
CA ALA A 14 -7.35 -27.34 -20.93
C ALA A 14 -7.86 -25.96 -20.45
N ASP A 15 -8.40 -25.15 -21.37
CA ASP A 15 -9.05 -23.88 -21.01
C ASP A 15 -10.23 -24.08 -20.07
N ILE A 16 -11.07 -25.06 -20.38
CA ILE A 16 -12.26 -25.37 -19.57
C ILE A 16 -11.83 -25.81 -18.17
N GLU A 17 -10.85 -26.71 -18.05
CA GLU A 17 -10.33 -27.15 -16.76
C GLU A 17 -9.69 -25.98 -15.99
N ALA A 18 -8.89 -25.15 -16.65
CA ALA A 18 -8.25 -23.99 -16.05
C ALA A 18 -9.29 -22.98 -15.53
N PHE A 19 -10.39 -22.75 -16.26
CA PHE A 19 -11.45 -21.85 -15.84
C PHE A 19 -12.25 -22.43 -14.68
N HIS A 20 -12.62 -23.72 -14.73
CA HIS A 20 -13.29 -24.42 -13.64
C HIS A 20 -12.47 -24.41 -12.33
N ALA A 21 -11.16 -24.67 -12.42
CA ALA A 21 -10.25 -24.60 -11.28
C ALA A 21 -10.27 -23.23 -10.61
N ARG A 22 -10.32 -22.15 -11.38
CA ARG A 22 -10.40 -20.78 -10.87
C ARG A 22 -11.71 -20.42 -10.23
N LEU A 23 -12.81 -20.95 -10.76
CA LEU A 23 -14.12 -20.84 -10.12
C LEU A 23 -14.24 -21.70 -8.86
N GLY A 24 -13.30 -22.64 -8.64
CA GLY A 24 -13.38 -23.64 -7.58
C GLY A 24 -14.59 -24.56 -7.77
N LEU A 25 -14.93 -24.89 -9.03
CA LEU A 25 -16.08 -25.71 -9.38
C LEU A 25 -15.65 -26.97 -10.12
N PRO A 26 -16.19 -28.14 -9.79
CA PRO A 26 -16.00 -29.34 -10.60
C PRO A 26 -16.70 -29.19 -11.96
N ARG A 27 -16.28 -29.96 -12.95
CA ARG A 27 -17.09 -30.17 -14.16
C ARG A 27 -18.28 -31.07 -13.85
N GLU A 28 -19.42 -30.66 -14.37
CA GLU A 28 -20.67 -31.41 -14.26
C GLU A 28 -21.36 -31.46 -15.62
N THR A 29 -22.23 -32.46 -15.81
CA THR A 29 -23.12 -32.49 -16.96
C THR A 29 -24.08 -31.29 -16.94
N PRO A 30 -24.50 -30.80 -18.12
CA PRO A 30 -25.43 -29.67 -18.20
C PRO A 30 -26.67 -29.84 -17.32
N SER A 31 -26.85 -28.92 -16.38
CA SER A 31 -28.02 -28.87 -15.49
C SER A 31 -28.23 -27.46 -14.98
N LYS A 32 -29.46 -27.13 -14.56
CA LYS A 32 -29.77 -25.80 -14.02
C LYS A 32 -28.95 -25.48 -12.77
N ARG A 33 -28.64 -26.49 -11.95
CA ARG A 33 -27.78 -26.37 -10.77
C ARG A 33 -26.35 -26.00 -11.16
N ALA A 34 -25.75 -26.73 -12.09
CA ALA A 34 -24.39 -26.47 -12.57
C ALA A 34 -24.30 -25.08 -13.25
N LEU A 35 -25.28 -24.71 -14.08
CA LEU A 35 -25.35 -23.40 -14.70
C LEU A 35 -25.46 -22.26 -13.67
N THR A 36 -26.28 -22.44 -12.62
CA THR A 36 -26.40 -21.46 -11.53
C THR A 36 -25.08 -21.28 -10.79
N ALA A 37 -24.38 -22.37 -10.47
CA ALA A 37 -23.08 -22.31 -9.83
C ALA A 37 -22.04 -21.60 -10.71
N LEU A 38 -22.00 -21.91 -12.01
CA LEU A 38 -21.11 -21.27 -12.98
C LEU A 38 -21.35 -19.75 -13.06
N VAL A 39 -22.61 -19.31 -13.16
CA VAL A 39 -22.97 -17.88 -13.22
C VAL A 39 -22.55 -17.16 -11.94
N ALA A 40 -22.96 -17.68 -10.77
CA ALA A 40 -22.65 -17.06 -9.48
C ALA A 40 -21.14 -16.98 -9.23
N ARG A 41 -20.40 -18.09 -9.44
CA ARG A 41 -18.94 -18.11 -9.21
C ARG A 41 -18.18 -17.26 -10.21
N THR A 42 -18.64 -17.14 -11.45
CA THR A 42 -18.01 -16.25 -12.42
C THR A 42 -18.11 -14.80 -11.95
N LEU A 43 -19.29 -14.32 -11.54
CA LEU A 43 -19.46 -12.97 -10.99
C LEU A 43 -18.71 -12.72 -9.66
N GLU A 44 -18.49 -13.78 -8.88
CA GLU A 44 -17.72 -13.73 -7.62
C GLU A 44 -16.20 -13.67 -7.86
N ARG A 45 -15.69 -14.29 -8.93
CA ARG A 45 -14.25 -14.53 -9.13
C ARG A 45 -13.65 -13.77 -10.31
N VAL A 46 -14.47 -13.35 -11.26
CA VAL A 46 -14.06 -12.64 -12.48
C VAL A 46 -14.84 -11.33 -12.53
N PRO A 47 -14.22 -10.18 -12.23
CA PRO A 47 -14.91 -8.93 -12.13
C PRO A 47 -15.32 -8.40 -13.51
N PHE A 48 -16.39 -7.62 -13.54
CA PHE A 48 -16.65 -6.74 -14.66
C PHE A 48 -15.67 -5.55 -14.56
N GLN A 49 -14.88 -5.29 -15.58
CA GLN A 49 -13.93 -4.16 -15.56
C GLN A 49 -13.61 -3.58 -16.94
N ASN A 50 -13.08 -2.35 -16.96
CA ASN A 50 -12.58 -1.69 -18.18
C ASN A 50 -11.11 -1.23 -18.12
N ILE A 51 -10.34 -1.61 -17.09
CA ILE A 51 -8.90 -1.30 -16.97
C ILE A 51 -8.12 -1.86 -18.16
N CYS A 52 -8.30 -3.14 -18.52
CA CYS A 52 -7.60 -3.73 -19.67
C CYS A 52 -7.97 -3.06 -21.00
N MET A 53 -9.21 -2.57 -21.11
CA MET A 53 -9.65 -1.77 -22.27
C MET A 53 -8.90 -0.44 -22.35
N LEU A 54 -8.70 0.22 -21.21
CA LEU A 54 -8.09 1.54 -21.15
C LEU A 54 -6.56 1.48 -21.29
N ALA A 55 -5.93 0.42 -20.79
CA ALA A 55 -4.49 0.21 -20.85
C ALA A 55 -3.98 -0.23 -22.24
N ARG A 56 -4.86 -0.79 -23.08
CA ARG A 56 -4.50 -1.28 -24.41
C ARG A 56 -4.83 -0.26 -25.51
N PRO A 57 -4.25 -0.38 -26.71
CA PRO A 57 -4.63 0.45 -27.85
C PRO A 57 -6.14 0.43 -28.09
N ARG A 58 -6.72 1.60 -28.43
CA ARG A 58 -8.17 1.82 -28.64
C ARG A 58 -8.71 1.05 -29.86
N ARG A 59 -8.89 -0.25 -29.69
CA ARG A 59 -9.48 -1.20 -30.66
C ARG A 59 -10.21 -2.31 -29.92
N ALA A 60 -11.12 -3.00 -30.62
CA ALA A 60 -11.71 -4.24 -30.10
C ALA A 60 -10.61 -5.26 -29.69
N PRO A 61 -10.81 -6.01 -28.59
CA PRO A 61 -9.88 -7.04 -28.17
C PRO A 61 -9.94 -8.23 -29.14
N THR A 62 -8.80 -8.87 -29.35
CA THR A 62 -8.72 -10.12 -30.09
C THR A 62 -9.29 -11.26 -29.24
N LEU A 63 -9.74 -12.35 -29.87
CA LEU A 63 -10.18 -13.55 -29.14
C LEU A 63 -9.06 -14.15 -28.27
N ALA A 64 -7.79 -14.01 -28.65
CA ALA A 64 -6.67 -14.45 -27.82
C ALA A 64 -6.56 -13.63 -26.53
N GLU A 65 -6.71 -12.31 -26.62
CA GLU A 65 -6.73 -11.42 -25.45
C GLU A 65 -7.94 -11.72 -24.55
N VAL A 66 -9.14 -11.92 -25.13
CA VAL A 66 -10.33 -12.28 -24.34
C VAL A 66 -10.15 -13.61 -23.62
N ARG A 67 -9.57 -14.61 -24.29
CA ARG A 67 -9.27 -15.92 -23.69
C ARG A 67 -8.30 -15.76 -22.52
N ALA A 68 -7.19 -15.06 -22.71
CA ALA A 68 -6.20 -14.84 -21.67
C ALA A 68 -6.80 -14.10 -20.46
N ASP A 69 -7.49 -12.98 -20.68
CA ASP A 69 -8.07 -12.16 -19.62
C ASP A 69 -9.07 -12.95 -18.77
N MET A 70 -9.94 -13.74 -19.39
CA MET A 70 -10.91 -14.57 -18.68
C MET A 70 -10.24 -15.73 -17.93
N LEU A 71 -9.23 -16.36 -18.53
CA LEU A 71 -8.43 -17.42 -17.89
C LEU A 71 -7.43 -16.89 -16.86
N GLU A 72 -7.13 -15.61 -16.79
CA GLU A 72 -6.34 -15.01 -15.70
C GLU A 72 -7.26 -14.44 -14.60
N GLY A 73 -8.57 -14.43 -14.86
CA GLY A 73 -9.59 -13.89 -13.96
C GLY A 73 -9.74 -12.37 -14.05
N LEU A 74 -9.12 -11.69 -15.01
CA LEU A 74 -9.19 -10.23 -15.20
C LEU A 74 -10.59 -9.76 -15.61
N GLY A 75 -11.32 -10.58 -16.37
CA GLY A 75 -12.67 -10.24 -16.83
C GLY A 75 -12.72 -9.10 -17.85
N GLY A 76 -13.87 -8.42 -17.97
CA GLY A 76 -14.06 -7.35 -18.95
C GLY A 76 -15.50 -6.88 -19.10
N PRO A 77 -15.83 -6.10 -20.15
CA PRO A 77 -17.21 -5.69 -20.44
C PRO A 77 -18.03 -6.79 -21.15
N CYS A 78 -19.27 -6.49 -21.56
CA CYS A 78 -20.18 -7.46 -22.18
C CYS A 78 -19.66 -8.14 -23.44
N GLY A 79 -18.95 -7.42 -24.31
CA GLY A 79 -18.28 -7.96 -25.50
C GLY A 79 -17.08 -8.88 -25.20
N HIS A 80 -16.74 -9.01 -23.92
CA HIS A 80 -15.60 -9.76 -23.42
C HIS A 80 -16.08 -10.99 -22.65
N MET A 81 -16.90 -10.78 -21.60
CA MET A 81 -17.34 -11.84 -20.70
C MET A 81 -18.40 -12.76 -21.32
N ASN A 82 -19.45 -12.20 -21.95
CA ASN A 82 -20.56 -13.01 -22.45
C ASN A 82 -20.18 -13.93 -23.63
N PRO A 83 -19.32 -13.51 -24.59
CA PRO A 83 -18.81 -14.42 -25.62
C PRO A 83 -17.95 -15.55 -25.08
N PHE A 84 -17.03 -15.28 -24.14
CA PHE A 84 -16.24 -16.32 -23.48
C PHE A 84 -17.15 -17.32 -22.75
N PHE A 85 -18.12 -16.82 -21.99
CA PHE A 85 -19.05 -17.67 -21.26
C PHE A 85 -19.97 -18.47 -22.20
N ALA A 86 -20.38 -17.89 -23.33
CA ALA A 86 -21.14 -18.61 -24.35
C ALA A 86 -20.33 -19.78 -24.95
N ALA A 87 -19.05 -19.56 -25.24
CA ALA A 87 -18.14 -20.60 -25.73
C ALA A 87 -17.96 -21.70 -24.67
N LEU A 88 -17.69 -21.33 -23.42
CA LEU A 88 -17.58 -22.27 -22.29
C LEU A 88 -18.83 -23.15 -22.15
N LEU A 89 -20.01 -22.53 -22.10
CA LEU A 89 -21.27 -23.25 -21.96
C LEU A 89 -21.54 -24.17 -23.17
N TYR A 90 -21.22 -23.73 -24.38
CA TYR A 90 -21.38 -24.55 -25.57
C TYR A 90 -20.49 -25.80 -25.51
N GLU A 91 -19.20 -25.65 -25.17
CA GLU A 91 -18.27 -26.78 -25.05
C GLU A 91 -18.61 -27.71 -23.87
N LEU A 92 -19.29 -27.20 -22.84
CA LEU A 92 -19.86 -28.01 -21.76
C LEU A 92 -21.14 -28.75 -22.18
N GLY A 93 -21.71 -28.47 -23.35
CA GLY A 93 -22.87 -29.15 -23.93
C GLY A 93 -24.21 -28.44 -23.73
N TYR A 94 -24.22 -27.17 -23.31
CA TYR A 94 -25.45 -26.37 -23.26
C TYR A 94 -25.84 -25.87 -24.66
N ALA A 95 -27.15 -25.75 -24.91
CA ALA A 95 -27.66 -25.09 -26.11
C ALA A 95 -27.73 -23.57 -25.89
N VAL A 96 -26.76 -22.84 -26.44
CA VAL A 96 -26.54 -21.40 -26.21
C VAL A 96 -26.93 -20.55 -27.41
N THR A 97 -27.71 -19.50 -27.18
CA THR A 97 -28.06 -18.46 -28.16
C THR A 97 -27.60 -17.10 -27.67
N LEU A 98 -26.81 -16.39 -28.48
CA LEU A 98 -26.48 -14.98 -28.26
C LEU A 98 -27.67 -14.12 -28.71
N VAL A 99 -28.05 -13.15 -27.89
CA VAL A 99 -29.10 -12.15 -28.21
C VAL A 99 -28.58 -10.74 -27.99
N ALA A 100 -29.11 -9.79 -28.75
CA ALA A 100 -28.74 -8.38 -28.63
C ALA A 100 -29.62 -7.65 -27.61
N GLY A 101 -28.98 -6.88 -26.75
CA GLY A 101 -29.62 -5.97 -25.81
C GLY A 101 -29.43 -4.51 -26.23
N SER A 102 -30.46 -3.69 -26.03
CA SER A 102 -30.46 -2.26 -26.32
C SER A 102 -30.52 -1.46 -25.01
N MET A 103 -29.49 -0.67 -24.74
CA MET A 103 -29.39 0.19 -23.55
C MET A 103 -29.50 1.66 -23.94
N GLN A 104 -28.34 2.29 -24.16
CA GLN A 104 -28.15 3.67 -24.62
C GLN A 104 -28.21 3.76 -26.14
N ALA A 105 -27.77 2.71 -26.83
CA ALA A 105 -27.87 2.54 -28.28
C ALA A 105 -28.57 1.21 -28.61
N PRO A 106 -29.14 1.08 -29.82
CA PRO A 106 -29.66 -0.20 -30.30
C PRO A 106 -28.56 -1.26 -30.35
N ASP A 107 -28.89 -2.48 -29.93
CA ASP A 107 -28.03 -3.68 -30.01
C ASP A 107 -26.60 -3.48 -29.45
N CYS A 108 -26.46 -2.64 -28.42
CA CYS A 108 -25.18 -2.25 -27.82
C CYS A 108 -24.73 -3.13 -26.64
N HIS A 109 -25.42 -4.24 -26.38
CA HIS A 109 -25.15 -5.19 -25.29
C HIS A 109 -25.39 -6.64 -25.77
N ILE A 110 -24.71 -7.60 -25.16
CA ILE A 110 -24.84 -9.03 -25.46
C ILE A 110 -25.45 -9.72 -24.25
N ALA A 111 -26.43 -10.57 -24.44
CA ALA A 111 -26.93 -11.49 -23.40
C ALA A 111 -27.08 -12.91 -23.98
N LEU A 112 -27.31 -13.89 -23.11
CA LEU A 112 -27.39 -15.30 -23.48
C LEU A 112 -28.78 -15.86 -23.18
N ILE A 113 -29.29 -16.69 -24.08
CA ILE A 113 -30.44 -17.57 -23.85
C ILE A 113 -29.96 -19.01 -23.89
N ILE A 114 -30.20 -19.75 -22.80
CA ILE A 114 -29.83 -21.16 -22.66
C ILE A 114 -31.09 -21.99 -22.74
N ALA A 115 -31.16 -22.90 -23.72
CA ALA A 115 -32.23 -23.89 -23.79
C ALA A 115 -31.82 -25.13 -22.98
N LEU A 116 -32.58 -25.45 -21.93
CA LEU A 116 -32.29 -26.55 -21.03
C LEU A 116 -33.59 -27.11 -20.45
N ASP A 117 -33.77 -28.42 -20.50
CA ASP A 117 -34.94 -29.13 -19.96
C ASP A 117 -36.30 -28.55 -20.41
N GLY A 118 -36.37 -28.05 -21.66
CA GLY A 118 -37.57 -27.44 -22.22
C GLY A 118 -37.82 -25.97 -21.79
N GLU A 119 -36.97 -25.41 -20.93
CA GLU A 119 -36.99 -24.01 -20.53
C GLU A 119 -36.02 -23.17 -21.38
N GLN A 120 -36.31 -21.88 -21.52
CA GLN A 120 -35.37 -20.86 -22.00
C GLN A 120 -34.94 -20.01 -20.80
N LEU A 121 -33.64 -19.99 -20.52
CA LEU A 121 -33.05 -19.29 -19.39
C LEU A 121 -32.25 -18.10 -19.90
N TRP A 122 -32.56 -16.89 -19.42
CA TRP A 122 -31.74 -15.70 -19.65
C TRP A 122 -30.55 -15.70 -18.69
N VAL A 123 -29.36 -15.43 -19.24
CA VAL A 123 -28.08 -15.34 -18.51
C VAL A 123 -27.31 -14.13 -19.02
N ASP A 124 -26.72 -13.38 -18.10
CA ASP A 124 -25.89 -12.23 -18.42
C ASP A 124 -24.86 -12.02 -17.31
N ILE A 125 -23.58 -12.21 -17.63
CA ILE A 125 -22.48 -11.97 -16.69
C ILE A 125 -21.69 -10.70 -17.03
N GLY A 126 -22.04 -10.04 -18.12
CA GLY A 126 -21.28 -8.94 -18.72
C GLY A 126 -21.93 -7.57 -18.60
N ASN A 127 -23.07 -7.44 -17.91
CA ASN A 127 -23.75 -6.15 -17.73
C ASN A 127 -23.23 -5.34 -16.52
N GLY A 128 -22.43 -5.96 -15.65
CA GLY A 128 -21.87 -5.32 -14.45
C GLY A 128 -22.85 -5.21 -13.28
N PHE A 129 -23.83 -6.12 -13.18
CA PHE A 129 -24.83 -6.19 -12.13
C PHE A 129 -24.94 -7.62 -11.55
N PRO A 130 -25.48 -7.80 -10.32
CA PRO A 130 -25.47 -9.06 -9.60
C PRO A 130 -26.57 -10.04 -10.07
N TYR A 131 -26.49 -10.49 -11.31
CA TYR A 131 -27.38 -11.53 -11.87
C TYR A 131 -26.84 -12.92 -11.55
N LEU A 132 -26.94 -13.31 -10.28
CA LEU A 132 -26.27 -14.51 -9.74
C LEU A 132 -26.92 -15.84 -10.15
N GLU A 133 -28.05 -15.83 -10.85
CA GLU A 133 -28.74 -17.04 -11.31
C GLU A 133 -29.31 -16.88 -12.73
N PRO A 134 -29.40 -17.98 -13.52
CA PRO A 134 -30.18 -18.02 -14.75
C PRO A 134 -31.66 -17.80 -14.48
N ILE A 135 -32.29 -16.93 -15.26
CA ILE A 135 -33.70 -16.57 -15.07
C ILE A 135 -34.55 -17.21 -16.17
N PRO A 136 -35.50 -18.09 -15.85
CA PRO A 136 -36.46 -18.60 -16.83
C PRO A 136 -37.28 -17.46 -17.44
N LEU A 137 -37.39 -17.44 -18.77
CA LEU A 137 -38.29 -16.54 -19.46
C LEU A 137 -39.73 -16.81 -19.02
N GLY A 138 -40.43 -15.76 -18.60
CA GLY A 138 -41.80 -15.83 -18.08
C GLY A 138 -41.90 -15.98 -16.56
N ASP A 139 -40.80 -16.16 -15.85
CA ASP A 139 -40.81 -16.14 -14.38
C ASP A 139 -41.00 -14.72 -13.84
N PRO A 140 -42.15 -14.39 -13.21
CA PRO A 140 -42.46 -13.03 -12.78
C PRO A 140 -41.77 -12.65 -11.46
N ARG A 141 -41.08 -13.59 -10.80
CA ARG A 141 -40.51 -13.37 -9.47
C ARG A 141 -39.38 -12.33 -9.53
N ARG A 142 -39.37 -11.45 -8.52
CA ARG A 142 -38.22 -10.57 -8.27
C ARG A 142 -37.08 -11.39 -7.66
N ARG A 143 -35.85 -11.06 -8.05
CA ARG A 143 -34.63 -11.57 -7.43
C ARG A 143 -34.06 -10.45 -6.59
N HIS A 144 -33.81 -10.74 -5.33
CA HIS A 144 -33.26 -9.78 -4.39
C HIS A 144 -31.75 -9.96 -4.29
N HIS A 145 -31.03 -8.84 -4.33
CA HIS A 145 -29.63 -8.73 -3.96
C HIS A 145 -29.45 -7.42 -3.17
N PRO A 146 -28.52 -7.32 -2.21
CA PRO A 146 -28.33 -6.10 -1.41
C PRO A 146 -28.20 -4.80 -2.22
N MET A 147 -27.60 -4.88 -3.41
CA MET A 147 -27.47 -3.77 -4.35
C MET A 147 -28.78 -3.37 -5.06
N LEU A 148 -29.59 -4.35 -5.46
CA LEU A 148 -30.84 -4.11 -6.20
C LEU A 148 -31.74 -5.35 -6.24
N ASP A 149 -33.03 -5.11 -6.43
CA ASP A 149 -33.94 -6.12 -6.96
C ASP A 149 -33.93 -6.10 -8.50
N HIS A 150 -33.99 -7.26 -9.13
CA HIS A 150 -34.15 -7.38 -10.59
C HIS A 150 -35.24 -8.37 -11.00
N ARG A 151 -35.77 -8.20 -12.21
CA ARG A 151 -36.72 -9.13 -12.85
C ARG A 151 -36.71 -8.98 -14.37
N LEU A 152 -37.27 -9.97 -15.06
CA LEU A 152 -37.60 -9.88 -16.48
C LEU A 152 -39.08 -9.53 -16.67
N ARG A 153 -39.37 -8.65 -17.62
CA ARG A 153 -40.73 -8.28 -18.01
C ARG A 153 -40.93 -8.50 -19.51
N PRO A 154 -41.96 -9.26 -19.94
CA PRO A 154 -42.29 -9.36 -21.35
C PRO A 154 -42.85 -8.03 -21.86
N LEU A 155 -42.43 -7.62 -23.06
CA LEU A 155 -42.95 -6.43 -23.76
C LEU A 155 -43.91 -6.79 -24.90
N GLY A 156 -44.12 -8.08 -25.16
CA GLY A 156 -44.91 -8.62 -26.27
C GLY A 156 -44.05 -9.20 -27.39
N GLY A 157 -44.54 -10.25 -28.05
CA GLY A 157 -43.77 -10.99 -29.05
C GLY A 157 -42.51 -11.63 -28.46
N ALA A 158 -41.38 -11.47 -29.14
CA ALA A 158 -40.07 -11.96 -28.71
C ALA A 158 -39.28 -10.97 -27.83
N ARG A 159 -39.88 -9.83 -27.45
CA ARG A 159 -39.19 -8.75 -26.73
C ARG A 159 -39.36 -8.82 -25.22
N TRP A 160 -38.27 -8.60 -24.51
CA TRP A 160 -38.18 -8.63 -23.06
C TRP A 160 -37.42 -7.42 -22.53
N GLN A 161 -37.68 -7.08 -21.27
CA GLN A 161 -37.02 -6.00 -20.56
C GLN A 161 -36.44 -6.51 -19.25
N VAL A 162 -35.17 -6.20 -19.01
CA VAL A 162 -34.53 -6.33 -17.69
C VAL A 162 -34.86 -5.09 -16.89
N GLN A 163 -35.47 -5.26 -15.71
CA GLN A 163 -35.84 -4.16 -14.82
C GLN A 163 -35.06 -4.22 -13.52
N HIS A 164 -34.67 -3.06 -13.02
CA HIS A 164 -34.01 -2.88 -11.72
C HIS A 164 -34.86 -2.03 -10.78
N ARG A 165 -34.78 -2.34 -9.50
CA ARG A 165 -35.21 -1.47 -8.42
C ARG A 165 -34.09 -1.42 -7.38
N ARG A 166 -33.39 -0.29 -7.30
CA ARG A 166 -32.24 -0.14 -6.38
C ARG A 166 -32.73 -0.01 -4.93
N ARG A 167 -31.83 -0.26 -3.99
CA ARG A 167 -32.09 -0.04 -2.55
C ARG A 167 -32.66 1.37 -2.32
N GLY A 168 -33.77 1.46 -1.57
CA GLY A 168 -34.45 2.72 -1.26
C GLY A 168 -35.37 3.27 -2.37
N GLN A 169 -35.41 2.66 -3.56
CA GLN A 169 -36.33 3.07 -4.63
C GLN A 169 -37.63 2.27 -4.59
N LEU A 170 -38.76 2.95 -4.78
CA LEU A 170 -40.08 2.31 -4.84
C LEU A 170 -40.39 1.77 -6.24
N GLU A 171 -39.93 2.45 -7.29
CA GLU A 171 -40.27 2.16 -8.68
C GLU A 171 -39.27 1.24 -9.39
N TRP A 172 -39.78 0.46 -10.34
CA TRP A 172 -38.96 -0.32 -11.26
C TRP A 172 -38.51 0.54 -12.43
N SER A 173 -37.22 0.53 -12.72
CA SER A 173 -36.62 1.20 -13.87
C SER A 173 -36.14 0.18 -14.91
N ARG A 174 -36.15 0.59 -16.17
CA ARG A 174 -35.58 -0.17 -17.28
C ARG A 174 -34.05 -0.17 -17.16
N ASN A 175 -33.44 -1.34 -17.24
CA ASN A 175 -32.00 -1.47 -17.49
C ASN A 175 -31.73 -1.58 -19.00
N TYR A 176 -32.23 -2.64 -19.62
CA TYR A 176 -32.15 -2.83 -21.07
C TYR A 176 -33.29 -3.69 -21.60
N ASP A 177 -33.55 -3.57 -22.90
CA ASP A 177 -34.47 -4.45 -23.61
C ASP A 177 -33.68 -5.40 -24.50
N PHE A 178 -34.14 -6.64 -24.67
CA PHE A 178 -33.57 -7.58 -25.62
C PHE A 178 -34.68 -8.28 -26.40
N ASP A 179 -34.30 -8.87 -27.53
CA ASP A 179 -35.17 -9.66 -28.36
C ASP A 179 -34.60 -11.08 -28.52
N LEU A 180 -35.45 -12.10 -28.62
CA LEU A 180 -35.02 -13.49 -28.72
C LEU A 180 -34.45 -13.87 -30.10
N THR A 181 -34.36 -12.93 -31.06
CA THR A 181 -33.73 -13.17 -32.35
C THR A 181 -32.26 -13.59 -32.18
N PRO A 182 -31.87 -14.80 -32.63
CA PRO A 182 -30.50 -15.26 -32.55
C PRO A 182 -29.53 -14.35 -33.30
N ARG A 183 -28.38 -14.07 -32.68
CA ARG A 183 -27.28 -13.30 -33.26
C ARG A 183 -26.03 -14.17 -33.36
N THR A 184 -25.21 -13.96 -34.39
CA THR A 184 -23.86 -14.53 -34.46
C THR A 184 -22.87 -13.60 -33.75
N PHE A 185 -21.73 -14.11 -33.29
CA PHE A 185 -20.75 -13.26 -32.62
C PHE A 185 -20.25 -12.12 -33.51
N ALA A 186 -20.02 -12.41 -34.80
CA ALA A 186 -19.60 -11.42 -35.80
C ALA A 186 -20.57 -10.23 -35.93
N SER A 187 -21.88 -10.41 -35.65
CA SER A 187 -22.85 -9.32 -35.71
C SER A 187 -22.62 -8.24 -34.64
N PHE A 188 -21.87 -8.56 -33.58
CA PHE A 188 -21.50 -7.60 -32.53
C PHE A 188 -20.19 -6.87 -32.80
N ALA A 189 -19.45 -7.19 -33.87
CA ALA A 189 -18.12 -6.60 -34.12
C ALA A 189 -18.15 -5.06 -34.11
N GLY A 190 -19.18 -4.45 -34.72
CA GLY A 190 -19.33 -3.00 -34.76
C GLY A 190 -19.62 -2.37 -33.38
N MET A 191 -20.45 -3.00 -32.56
CA MET A 191 -20.74 -2.49 -31.21
C MET A 191 -19.56 -2.68 -30.25
N ILE A 192 -18.81 -3.78 -30.40
CA ILE A 192 -17.60 -4.04 -29.62
C ILE A 192 -16.55 -3.01 -30.00
N ASP A 193 -16.26 -2.83 -31.31
CA ASP A 193 -15.31 -1.80 -31.74
C ASP A 193 -15.69 -0.42 -31.22
N ALA A 194 -16.95 -0.01 -31.37
CA ALA A 194 -17.41 1.30 -30.91
C ALA A 194 -17.22 1.54 -29.40
N HIS A 195 -17.38 0.52 -28.55
CA HIS A 195 -17.09 0.63 -27.12
C HIS A 195 -15.61 0.87 -26.80
N TYR A 196 -14.70 0.41 -27.65
CA TYR A 196 -13.25 0.53 -27.47
C TYR A 196 -12.63 1.72 -28.23
N SER A 197 -13.25 2.15 -29.33
CA SER A 197 -12.68 3.14 -30.27
C SER A 197 -13.38 4.50 -30.25
N ARG A 198 -14.67 4.57 -29.85
CA ARG A 198 -15.48 5.79 -29.94
C ARG A 198 -15.85 6.37 -28.58
N PRO A 199 -15.21 7.47 -28.14
CA PRO A 199 -15.60 8.20 -26.94
C PRO A 199 -17.10 8.57 -26.97
N GLY A 200 -17.80 8.30 -25.86
CA GLY A 200 -19.23 8.61 -25.70
C GLY A 200 -20.21 7.59 -26.30
N TYR A 201 -19.76 6.53 -26.98
CA TYR A 201 -20.66 5.43 -27.40
C TYR A 201 -21.17 4.61 -26.21
N GLY A 202 -20.34 4.45 -25.19
CA GLY A 202 -20.67 3.82 -23.91
C GLY A 202 -19.88 4.46 -22.77
N PRO A 203 -20.07 3.99 -21.53
CA PRO A 203 -19.47 4.60 -20.35
C PRO A 203 -18.01 4.18 -20.10
N PHE A 204 -17.42 3.36 -20.97
CA PHE A 204 -16.17 2.65 -20.68
C PHE A 204 -14.90 3.44 -21.00
N LEU A 205 -14.97 4.49 -21.83
CA LEU A 205 -13.82 5.34 -22.17
C LEU A 205 -13.80 6.65 -21.38
N SER A 206 -14.74 6.85 -20.44
CA SER A 206 -14.91 8.10 -19.68
C SER A 206 -14.56 7.98 -18.20
N GLY A 207 -13.99 6.85 -17.77
CA GLY A 207 -13.61 6.64 -16.37
C GLY A 207 -13.45 5.16 -16.02
N LEU A 208 -12.91 4.88 -14.83
CA LEU A 208 -12.69 3.51 -14.33
C LEU A 208 -14.00 2.88 -13.84
N ARG A 209 -14.24 1.62 -14.18
CA ARG A 209 -15.40 0.84 -13.75
C ARG A 209 -14.92 -0.56 -13.39
N VAL A 210 -15.09 -0.97 -12.15
CA VAL A 210 -14.75 -2.33 -11.69
C VAL A 210 -15.83 -2.81 -10.73
N ASN A 211 -16.53 -3.88 -11.06
CA ASN A 211 -17.62 -4.41 -10.25
C ASN A 211 -17.38 -5.90 -9.96
N ARG A 212 -17.58 -6.28 -8.71
CA ARG A 212 -17.54 -7.67 -8.25
C ARG A 212 -18.75 -7.95 -7.39
N HIS A 213 -19.39 -9.09 -7.63
CA HIS A 213 -20.66 -9.42 -6.99
C HIS A 213 -20.58 -10.77 -6.29
N LEU A 214 -20.78 -10.74 -4.98
CA LEU A 214 -20.89 -11.92 -4.12
C LEU A 214 -22.36 -12.09 -3.72
N PRO A 215 -22.82 -13.27 -3.28
CA PRO A 215 -24.22 -13.50 -2.87
C PRO A 215 -24.75 -12.53 -1.81
N ASP A 216 -23.88 -12.07 -0.92
CA ASP A 216 -24.21 -11.22 0.23
C ASP A 216 -23.78 -9.75 0.07
N ARG A 217 -23.05 -9.40 -1.00
CA ARG A 217 -22.55 -8.03 -1.19
C ARG A 217 -22.09 -7.70 -2.60
N SER A 218 -22.14 -6.43 -2.96
CA SER A 218 -21.46 -5.88 -4.14
C SER A 218 -20.28 -5.03 -3.72
N ILE A 219 -19.19 -5.14 -4.48
CA ILE A 219 -18.06 -4.21 -4.41
C ILE A 219 -17.99 -3.51 -5.76
N VAL A 220 -18.19 -2.19 -5.76
CA VAL A 220 -18.32 -1.37 -6.96
C VAL A 220 -17.31 -0.24 -6.86
N LEU A 221 -16.32 -0.25 -7.73
CA LEU A 221 -15.37 0.83 -7.91
C LEU A 221 -15.73 1.63 -9.16
N ARG A 222 -15.98 2.91 -8.97
CA ARG A 222 -16.25 3.86 -10.04
C ARG A 222 -15.31 5.03 -9.91
N ASP A 223 -14.39 5.18 -10.86
CA ASP A 223 -13.34 6.20 -10.80
C ASP A 223 -12.55 6.03 -9.49
N ARG A 224 -12.58 7.03 -8.61
CA ARG A 224 -11.97 6.99 -7.28
C ARG A 224 -12.94 6.62 -6.16
N VAL A 225 -14.15 6.17 -6.47
CA VAL A 225 -15.17 5.89 -5.46
C VAL A 225 -15.37 4.40 -5.34
N LEU A 226 -14.93 3.83 -4.22
CA LEU A 226 -15.25 2.46 -3.82
C LEU A 226 -16.52 2.45 -3.00
N ARG A 227 -17.47 1.60 -3.42
CA ARG A 227 -18.72 1.38 -2.71
C ARG A 227 -18.90 -0.10 -2.39
N VAL A 228 -19.11 -0.40 -1.11
CA VAL A 228 -19.38 -1.75 -0.61
C VAL A 228 -20.81 -1.82 -0.12
N ILE A 229 -21.65 -2.60 -0.80
CA ILE A 229 -23.09 -2.68 -0.55
C ILE A 229 -23.43 -4.06 0.00
N ALA A 230 -23.93 -4.13 1.23
CA ALA A 230 -24.44 -5.37 1.85
C ALA A 230 -25.82 -5.11 2.52
N PRO A 231 -26.49 -6.12 3.11
CA PRO A 231 -27.84 -5.97 3.64
C PRO A 231 -28.00 -4.83 4.66
N ASP A 232 -26.99 -4.64 5.50
CA ASP A 232 -26.93 -3.72 6.63
C ASP A 232 -26.04 -2.49 6.38
N ARG A 233 -25.11 -2.56 5.43
CA ARG A 233 -24.14 -1.49 5.12
C ARG A 233 -24.21 -0.99 3.67
N ASP A 234 -23.78 0.24 3.46
CA ASP A 234 -23.68 0.88 2.15
C ASP A 234 -22.53 1.89 2.18
N ASP A 235 -21.32 1.36 2.34
CA ASP A 235 -20.14 2.17 2.62
C ASP A 235 -19.62 2.77 1.33
N VAL A 236 -19.35 4.08 1.34
CA VAL A 236 -18.81 4.82 0.20
C VAL A 236 -17.50 5.47 0.63
N HIS A 237 -16.43 5.16 -0.07
CA HIS A 237 -15.09 5.67 0.19
C HIS A 237 -14.57 6.35 -1.07
N SER A 238 -14.13 7.61 -0.93
CA SER A 238 -13.28 8.26 -1.92
C SER A 238 -11.85 7.82 -1.68
N LEU A 239 -11.17 7.37 -2.71
CA LEU A 239 -9.85 6.78 -2.66
C LEU A 239 -8.82 7.73 -3.27
N ASP A 240 -7.70 7.92 -2.60
CA ASP A 240 -6.48 8.39 -3.25
C ASP A 240 -5.86 7.29 -4.13
N ASP A 241 -4.75 7.57 -4.80
CA ASP A 241 -4.17 6.64 -5.77
C ASP A 241 -3.59 5.37 -5.15
N ILE A 242 -3.04 5.46 -3.93
CA ILE A 242 -2.54 4.29 -3.21
C ILE A 242 -3.73 3.48 -2.74
N GLU A 243 -4.74 4.14 -2.18
CA GLU A 243 -5.98 3.50 -1.74
C GLU A 243 -6.71 2.83 -2.91
N LEU A 244 -6.69 3.42 -4.10
CA LEU A 244 -7.22 2.83 -5.34
C LEU A 244 -6.48 1.55 -5.72
N ALA A 245 -5.15 1.56 -5.72
CA ALA A 245 -4.34 0.38 -6.02
C ALA A 245 -4.55 -0.74 -4.98
N LEU A 246 -4.60 -0.38 -3.68
CA LEU A 246 -4.87 -1.32 -2.59
C LEU A 246 -6.29 -1.89 -2.68
N ALA A 247 -7.29 -1.05 -2.94
CA ALA A 247 -8.68 -1.50 -3.10
C ALA A 247 -8.82 -2.47 -4.28
N LEU A 248 -8.12 -2.21 -5.40
CA LEU A 248 -8.09 -3.12 -6.54
C LEU A 248 -7.49 -4.47 -6.14
N ARG A 249 -6.33 -4.48 -5.47
CA ARG A 249 -5.67 -5.70 -4.99
C ARG A 249 -6.53 -6.49 -3.99
N ASP A 250 -7.08 -5.81 -2.99
CA ASP A 250 -7.73 -6.44 -1.84
C ASP A 250 -9.15 -6.92 -2.16
N HIS A 251 -9.86 -6.19 -3.04
CA HIS A 251 -11.25 -6.51 -3.36
C HIS A 251 -11.44 -7.23 -4.69
N PHE A 252 -10.47 -7.15 -5.62
CA PHE A 252 -10.56 -7.73 -6.95
C PHE A 252 -9.33 -8.62 -7.20
N PRO A 253 -9.29 -9.83 -6.59
CA PRO A 253 -8.15 -10.72 -6.67
C PRO A 253 -8.02 -11.32 -8.07
N THR A 254 -7.34 -10.60 -8.95
CA THR A 254 -6.96 -11.00 -10.29
C THR A 254 -5.44 -10.88 -10.43
N ALA A 255 -4.85 -11.40 -11.50
CA ALA A 255 -3.48 -11.03 -11.85
C ALA A 255 -3.34 -9.50 -11.96
N GLU A 256 -2.12 -8.95 -11.77
CA GLU A 256 -1.86 -7.51 -11.68
C GLU A 256 -2.51 -6.74 -12.85
N LEU A 257 -3.54 -5.94 -12.54
CA LEU A 257 -4.22 -5.10 -13.53
C LEU A 257 -3.30 -3.93 -13.95
N PRO A 258 -3.23 -3.57 -15.25
CA PRO A 258 -2.39 -2.48 -15.75
C PRO A 258 -3.02 -1.10 -15.44
N LEU A 259 -3.17 -0.79 -14.15
CA LEU A 259 -3.88 0.40 -13.68
C LEU A 259 -3.20 1.71 -14.12
N ASN A 260 -1.87 1.76 -14.05
CA ASN A 260 -1.11 2.96 -14.38
C ASN A 260 -1.32 3.35 -15.85
N ASP A 261 -1.20 2.39 -16.76
CA ASP A 261 -1.45 2.59 -18.19
C ASP A 261 -2.90 3.06 -18.43
N ALA A 262 -3.88 2.46 -17.75
CA ALA A 262 -5.28 2.84 -17.88
C ALA A 262 -5.56 4.28 -17.44
N LEU A 263 -4.93 4.73 -16.35
CA LEU A 263 -5.08 6.09 -15.81
C LEU A 263 -4.44 7.13 -16.73
N GLU A 264 -3.26 6.83 -17.28
CA GLU A 264 -2.57 7.68 -18.25
C GLU A 264 -3.46 7.93 -19.50
N HIS A 265 -4.06 6.87 -20.05
CA HIS A 265 -4.90 6.96 -21.25
C HIS A 265 -6.23 7.69 -21.05
N LEU A 266 -6.75 7.73 -19.82
CA LEU A 266 -7.97 8.45 -19.49
C LEU A 266 -7.75 9.96 -19.35
N GLN A 267 -6.50 10.44 -19.35
CA GLN A 267 -6.16 11.79 -18.87
C GLN A 267 -6.81 12.07 -17.51
N MET A 268 -7.12 11.03 -16.75
CA MET A 268 -7.45 11.16 -15.35
C MET A 268 -6.10 11.34 -14.69
N PRO A 269 -5.72 12.56 -14.28
CA PRO A 269 -4.66 12.63 -13.30
C PRO A 269 -5.05 11.67 -12.18
N LEU A 270 -4.06 10.95 -11.66
CA LEU A 270 -3.86 10.87 -10.22
C LEU A 270 -4.20 12.26 -9.65
N GLU A 271 -5.49 12.54 -9.42
CA GLU A 271 -5.88 13.69 -8.61
C GLU A 271 -5.22 13.32 -7.31
N ALA A 272 -4.13 14.02 -7.06
CA ALA A 272 -3.53 14.18 -5.78
C ALA A 272 -4.60 13.94 -4.71
N PRO A 273 -4.34 13.12 -3.67
CA PRO A 273 -5.02 13.32 -2.39
C PRO A 273 -5.15 14.82 -2.10
N PRO A 274 -6.08 15.31 -1.27
CA PRO A 274 -6.21 16.74 -0.94
C PRO A 274 -4.97 17.20 -0.15
N TYR A 275 -3.85 17.23 -0.85
CA TYR A 275 -2.58 17.70 -0.41
C TYR A 275 -2.33 18.96 -1.21
N GLU A 276 -1.95 19.98 -0.48
CA GLU A 276 -1.37 21.14 -1.09
C GLU A 276 0.12 20.84 -1.29
N VAL A 277 0.73 21.46 -2.29
CA VAL A 277 2.18 21.42 -2.45
C VAL A 277 2.70 22.74 -1.93
N GLU A 278 3.59 22.71 -0.94
CA GLU A 278 4.26 23.92 -0.53
C GLU A 278 5.17 24.39 -1.67
N THR A 279 4.90 25.60 -2.16
CA THR A 279 5.66 26.21 -3.25
C THR A 279 6.54 27.36 -2.77
N ARG A 280 6.31 27.86 -1.54
CA ARG A 280 7.10 28.91 -0.92
C ARG A 280 8.39 28.32 -0.39
N SER A 281 9.50 29.00 -0.70
CA SER A 281 10.80 28.73 -0.10
C SER A 281 11.44 30.02 0.38
N PHE A 282 12.17 29.94 1.49
CA PHE A 282 12.84 31.08 2.10
C PHE A 282 14.34 30.95 1.91
N LYS A 283 15.06 32.06 1.66
CA LYS A 283 16.52 32.01 1.45
C LYS A 283 17.29 31.60 2.70
N ARG A 284 16.73 31.90 3.87
CA ARG A 284 17.29 31.64 5.19
C ARG A 284 16.16 31.70 6.21
N LEU A 285 16.44 31.29 7.45
CA LEU A 285 15.52 31.43 8.55
C LEU A 285 15.56 32.86 9.14
N ASP A 286 14.94 33.81 8.44
CA ASP A 286 14.69 35.17 8.96
C ASP A 286 13.38 35.24 9.75
N ASP A 287 13.02 36.43 10.25
CA ASP A 287 11.82 36.63 11.08
C ASP A 287 10.52 36.15 10.39
N HIS A 288 10.42 36.26 9.07
CA HIS A 288 9.25 35.82 8.32
C HIS A 288 9.22 34.29 8.21
N ALA A 289 10.36 33.68 7.86
CA ALA A 289 10.49 32.22 7.81
C ALA A 289 10.28 31.57 9.20
N HIS A 290 10.76 32.23 10.25
CA HIS A 290 10.56 31.79 11.64
C HIS A 290 9.09 31.93 12.07
N ALA A 291 8.41 33.03 11.72
CA ALA A 291 6.98 33.16 11.94
C ALA A 291 6.18 32.08 11.21
N PHE A 292 6.55 31.78 9.96
CA PHE A 292 5.97 30.69 9.17
C PHE A 292 6.16 29.33 9.86
N LEU A 293 7.39 29.01 10.30
CA LEU A 293 7.66 27.78 11.05
C LEU A 293 6.79 27.66 12.31
N ARG A 294 6.63 28.75 13.07
CA ARG A 294 5.78 28.76 14.27
C ARG A 294 4.29 28.55 13.94
N GLU A 295 3.83 29.06 12.81
CA GLU A 295 2.43 28.95 12.36
C GLU A 295 2.13 27.60 11.70
N HIS A 296 3.06 27.00 10.99
CA HIS A 296 2.79 25.81 10.18
C HIS A 296 3.46 24.54 10.72
N GLY A 297 4.46 24.67 11.58
CA GLY A 297 5.22 23.55 12.14
C GLY A 297 6.31 23.04 11.19
N TYR A 298 6.48 23.68 10.03
CA TYR A 298 7.53 23.41 9.06
C TYR A 298 7.93 24.68 8.32
N VAL A 299 9.10 24.67 7.67
CA VAL A 299 9.49 25.67 6.67
C VAL A 299 10.50 25.08 5.68
N VAL A 300 10.39 25.45 4.40
CA VAL A 300 11.33 25.03 3.35
C VAL A 300 12.31 26.17 3.08
N LEU A 301 13.60 25.92 3.29
CA LEU A 301 14.68 26.83 2.98
C LEU A 301 15.33 26.45 1.65
N ALA A 302 15.58 27.44 0.80
CA ALA A 302 16.25 27.29 -0.48
C ALA A 302 17.68 26.74 -0.30
N PRO A 303 18.28 26.16 -1.35
CA PRO A 303 19.63 25.62 -1.27
C PRO A 303 20.65 26.63 -0.74
N MET A 304 21.36 26.24 0.33
CA MET A 304 22.30 27.13 1.02
C MET A 304 23.73 26.57 1.14
N PHE A 305 23.94 25.30 0.78
CA PHE A 305 25.26 24.68 0.71
C PHE A 305 25.82 24.76 -0.71
N ASP A 306 27.14 24.82 -0.81
CA ASP A 306 27.80 24.72 -2.10
C ASP A 306 27.73 23.29 -2.64
N ALA A 307 27.77 23.17 -3.97
CA ALA A 307 27.64 21.87 -4.63
C ALA A 307 28.83 20.93 -4.35
N ALA A 308 30.00 21.47 -4.01
CA ALA A 308 31.20 20.69 -3.74
C ALA A 308 31.06 19.92 -2.42
N LEU A 309 30.70 20.60 -1.33
CA LEU A 309 30.43 20.00 -0.03
C LEU A 309 29.32 18.94 -0.10
N LEU A 310 28.23 19.22 -0.81
CA LEU A 310 27.13 18.26 -0.98
C LEU A 310 27.56 17.01 -1.75
N THR A 311 28.37 17.19 -2.82
CA THR A 311 28.88 16.07 -3.62
C THR A 311 29.86 15.23 -2.80
N GLU A 312 30.80 15.86 -2.11
CA GLU A 312 31.77 15.19 -1.24
C GLU A 312 31.08 14.39 -0.13
N THR A 313 30.09 14.99 0.53
CA THR A 313 29.32 14.33 1.58
C THR A 313 28.51 13.14 1.03
N LEU A 314 27.88 13.30 -0.14
CA LEU A 314 27.15 12.22 -0.80
C LEU A 314 28.08 11.05 -1.20
N ASP A 315 29.26 11.36 -1.73
CA ASP A 315 30.25 10.36 -2.11
C ASP A 315 30.87 9.65 -0.90
N SER A 316 31.07 10.37 0.22
CA SER A 316 31.45 9.77 1.52
C SER A 316 30.39 8.76 1.98
N TRP A 317 29.10 9.09 1.89
CA TRP A 317 28.03 8.14 2.22
C TRP A 317 28.02 6.92 1.28
N ARG A 318 28.19 7.12 -0.03
CA ARG A 318 28.30 6.01 -1.00
C ARG A 318 29.47 5.08 -0.66
N ALA A 319 30.63 5.66 -0.31
CA ALA A 319 31.80 4.89 0.11
C ALA A 319 31.55 4.15 1.43
N LEU A 320 30.86 4.76 2.39
CA LEU A 320 30.45 4.12 3.64
C LEU A 320 29.58 2.88 3.35
N LYS A 321 28.58 2.98 2.47
CA LYS A 321 27.74 1.83 2.09
C LYS A 321 28.56 0.65 1.58
N LEU A 322 29.53 0.91 0.70
CA LEU A 322 30.42 -0.12 0.15
C LEU A 322 31.25 -0.78 1.25
N ARG A 323 31.84 0.01 2.17
CA ARG A 323 32.59 -0.52 3.32
C ARG A 323 31.71 -1.36 4.24
N CYS A 324 30.48 -0.92 4.50
CA CYS A 324 29.52 -1.67 5.32
C CYS A 324 29.17 -3.03 4.68
N ALA A 325 28.90 -3.04 3.37
CA ALA A 325 28.63 -4.28 2.64
C ALA A 325 29.82 -5.25 2.69
N GLU A 326 31.04 -4.74 2.46
CA GLU A 326 32.28 -5.53 2.53
C GLU A 326 32.52 -6.12 3.93
N GLN A 327 32.35 -5.33 5.00
CA GLN A 327 32.52 -5.79 6.38
C GLN A 327 31.53 -6.91 6.76
N MET A 328 30.36 -6.95 6.13
CA MET A 328 29.35 -8.00 6.31
C MET A 328 29.52 -9.17 5.34
N GLY A 329 30.48 -9.11 4.42
CA GLY A 329 30.66 -10.12 3.37
C GLY A 329 29.49 -10.19 2.39
N LEU A 330 28.84 -9.04 2.12
CA LEU A 330 27.68 -8.92 1.24
C LEU A 330 28.02 -8.20 -0.05
N GLU A 331 27.37 -8.62 -1.14
CA GLU A 331 27.33 -7.82 -2.37
C GLU A 331 26.64 -6.46 -2.09
N PRO A 332 27.13 -5.34 -2.64
CA PRO A 332 26.55 -4.01 -2.39
C PRO A 332 25.07 -3.91 -2.70
N THR A 333 24.62 -4.53 -3.80
CA THR A 333 23.20 -4.55 -4.19
C THR A 333 22.33 -5.27 -3.17
N ARG A 334 22.89 -6.28 -2.49
CA ARG A 334 22.18 -7.04 -1.47
C ARG A 334 22.10 -6.26 -0.15
N TYR A 335 23.16 -5.56 0.22
CA TYR A 335 23.13 -4.64 1.37
C TYR A 335 22.08 -3.54 1.17
N ASP A 336 22.09 -2.88 0.00
CA ASP A 336 21.18 -1.78 -0.34
C ASP A 336 19.70 -2.22 -0.41
N ALA A 337 19.42 -3.50 -0.69
CA ALA A 337 18.05 -4.03 -0.66
C ALA A 337 17.47 -4.12 0.76
N HIS A 338 18.33 -4.14 1.79
CA HIS A 338 17.92 -4.41 3.16
C HIS A 338 18.29 -3.31 4.15
N VAL A 339 19.13 -2.34 3.78
CA VAL A 339 19.52 -1.22 4.65
C VAL A 339 19.14 0.10 4.00
N SER A 340 18.41 0.94 4.75
CA SER A 340 17.89 2.23 4.26
C SER A 340 18.18 3.41 5.21
N GLN A 341 18.75 3.15 6.38
CA GLN A 341 19.14 4.19 7.34
C GLN A 341 20.51 3.90 7.96
N TRP A 342 21.32 4.95 8.14
CA TRP A 342 22.61 4.95 8.85
C TRP A 342 22.62 6.13 9.83
N ARG A 343 23.20 5.98 11.02
CA ARG A 343 23.21 7.03 12.05
C ARG A 343 24.60 7.38 12.54
N ASP A 344 24.68 8.51 13.25
CA ASP A 344 25.88 8.98 13.93
C ASP A 344 27.02 9.28 12.94
N LEU A 345 26.66 9.71 11.72
CA LEU A 345 27.56 9.87 10.58
C LEU A 345 28.64 10.91 10.88
N TRP A 346 28.31 11.98 11.59
CA TRP A 346 29.27 12.99 12.01
C TRP A 346 30.44 12.44 12.86
N ARG A 347 30.28 11.28 13.52
CA ARG A 347 31.36 10.62 14.27
C ARG A 347 32.24 9.74 13.40
N HIS A 348 31.73 9.29 12.28
CA HIS A 348 32.33 8.22 11.47
C HIS A 348 32.86 8.73 10.14
N GLU A 349 32.29 9.81 9.61
CA GLU A 349 32.60 10.36 8.30
C GLU A 349 32.97 11.85 8.42
N PRO A 350 34.22 12.25 8.09
CA PRO A 350 34.67 13.64 8.19
C PRO A 350 33.80 14.65 7.42
N ALA A 351 33.31 14.28 6.24
CA ALA A 351 32.44 15.15 5.43
C ALA A 351 31.11 15.47 6.13
N PHE A 352 30.55 14.51 6.87
CA PHE A 352 29.35 14.74 7.69
C PHE A 352 29.65 15.58 8.94
N ALA A 353 30.83 15.42 9.55
CA ALA A 353 31.28 16.27 10.65
C ALA A 353 31.44 17.74 10.21
N GLU A 354 31.99 17.97 9.01
CA GLU A 354 32.11 19.29 8.40
C GLU A 354 30.73 19.89 8.10
N LEU A 355 29.83 19.13 7.46
CA LEU A 355 28.46 19.57 7.18
C LEU A 355 27.69 19.91 8.46
N LEU A 356 27.83 19.09 9.51
CA LEU A 356 27.22 19.34 10.83
C LEU A 356 27.77 20.62 11.49
N GLY A 357 29.08 20.85 11.38
CA GLY A 357 29.78 22.01 11.95
C GLY A 357 29.52 23.33 11.21
N ASP A 358 28.97 23.28 10.00
CA ASP A 358 28.65 24.46 9.20
C ASP A 358 27.54 25.31 9.85
N ALA A 359 27.83 26.60 10.06
CA ALA A 359 26.91 27.55 10.68
C ALA A 359 25.60 27.75 9.93
N ARG A 360 25.54 27.41 8.64
CA ARG A 360 24.30 27.41 7.86
C ARG A 360 23.32 26.37 8.36
N LEU A 361 23.80 25.19 8.80
CA LEU A 361 22.96 24.12 9.32
C LEU A 361 22.57 24.36 10.78
N TRP A 362 23.53 24.40 11.70
CA TRP A 362 23.22 24.54 13.12
C TRP A 362 22.66 25.93 13.46
N GLY A 363 23.01 26.96 12.70
CA GLY A 363 22.44 28.30 12.84
C GLY A 363 20.97 28.36 12.41
N THR A 364 20.58 27.58 11.40
CA THR A 364 19.16 27.37 11.04
C THR A 364 18.41 26.71 12.20
N ALA A 365 18.99 25.66 12.79
CA ALA A 365 18.38 24.98 13.93
C ALA A 365 18.23 25.90 15.15
N SER A 366 19.29 26.62 15.54
CA SER A 366 19.23 27.54 16.69
C SER A 366 18.22 28.66 16.46
N ALA A 367 18.22 29.26 15.27
CA ALA A 367 17.25 30.30 14.92
C ALA A 367 15.81 29.76 14.95
N GLY A 368 15.58 28.52 14.51
CA GLY A 368 14.27 27.87 14.53
C GLY A 368 13.76 27.60 15.94
N LEU A 369 14.67 27.30 16.87
CA LEU A 369 14.35 27.16 18.29
C LEU A 369 14.11 28.52 18.98
N GLY A 370 14.35 29.64 18.28
CA GLY A 370 14.35 30.98 18.87
C GLY A 370 15.53 31.22 19.81
N LEU A 371 16.65 30.54 19.59
CA LEU A 371 17.84 30.53 20.45
C LEU A 371 19.10 30.92 19.67
N THR A 372 20.17 31.24 20.40
CA THR A 372 21.51 31.51 19.85
C THR A 372 22.42 30.27 19.83
N SER A 373 21.91 29.15 20.29
CA SER A 373 22.59 27.85 20.27
C SER A 373 21.60 26.70 20.13
N ALA A 374 22.09 25.59 19.60
CA ALA A 374 21.35 24.35 19.44
C ALA A 374 22.25 23.16 19.76
N ARG A 375 21.67 22.12 20.34
CA ARG A 375 22.37 20.89 20.68
C ARG A 375 21.93 19.77 19.76
N LEU A 376 22.87 19.00 19.24
CA LEU A 376 22.54 17.82 18.44
C LEU A 376 22.08 16.69 19.37
N LEU A 377 20.99 16.02 19.01
CA LEU A 377 20.61 14.73 19.59
C LEU A 377 21.33 13.58 18.87
N HIS A 378 21.16 13.48 17.54
CA HIS A 378 21.95 12.66 16.62
C HIS A 378 21.69 13.09 15.18
N ASP A 379 22.52 12.60 14.25
CA ASP A 379 22.29 12.72 12.82
C ASP A 379 22.10 11.35 12.17
N HIS A 380 21.54 11.35 10.96
CA HIS A 380 21.40 10.13 10.17
C HIS A 380 21.14 10.41 8.70
N VAL A 381 21.36 9.41 7.84
CA VAL A 381 20.88 9.40 6.46
C VAL A 381 19.74 8.39 6.32
N ILE A 382 18.67 8.78 5.63
CA ILE A 382 17.67 7.85 5.10
C ILE A 382 17.71 7.88 3.57
N ALA A 383 17.99 6.72 2.97
CA ALA A 383 17.96 6.53 1.54
C ALA A 383 16.74 5.69 1.14
N LYS A 384 15.83 6.30 0.37
CA LYS A 384 14.74 5.55 -0.26
C LYS A 384 15.24 4.95 -1.58
N PRO A 385 15.24 3.63 -1.77
CA PRO A 385 15.65 3.03 -3.05
C PRO A 385 14.63 3.35 -4.15
N ARG A 386 14.93 2.91 -5.38
CA ARG A 386 14.05 3.01 -6.55
C ARG A 386 12.67 2.33 -6.34
N PRO A 387 11.68 2.57 -7.23
CA PRO A 387 10.33 2.00 -7.10
C PRO A 387 10.34 0.47 -6.91
N GLY A 388 9.44 -0.03 -6.06
CA GLY A 388 9.27 -1.47 -5.78
C GLY A 388 10.12 -2.04 -4.64
N LEU A 389 11.06 -1.27 -4.08
CA LEU A 389 11.94 -1.71 -2.98
C LEU A 389 11.81 -0.87 -1.69
N ASN A 390 10.84 0.04 -1.63
CA ASN A 390 10.65 0.96 -0.51
C ASN A 390 9.19 0.98 -0.03
N GLY A 391 8.98 1.47 1.19
CA GLY A 391 7.67 1.63 1.80
C GLY A 391 7.39 3.06 2.26
N THR A 392 6.20 3.24 2.82
CA THR A 392 5.82 4.46 3.53
C THR A 392 6.47 4.47 4.90
N ILE A 393 7.15 5.56 5.26
CA ILE A 393 7.39 5.87 6.68
C ILE A 393 6.08 6.50 7.17
N PRO A 394 5.36 5.89 8.13
CA PRO A 394 4.00 6.30 8.47
C PRO A 394 3.95 7.66 9.14
N TRP A 395 2.73 8.16 9.40
CA TRP A 395 2.55 9.38 10.17
C TRP A 395 3.16 9.24 11.57
N HIS A 396 4.05 10.16 11.93
CA HIS A 396 4.71 10.18 13.24
C HIS A 396 5.15 11.60 13.64
N GLN A 397 5.60 11.73 14.89
CA GLN A 397 6.23 12.93 15.45
C GLN A 397 7.60 12.51 15.99
N ASP A 398 8.67 13.16 15.53
CA ASP A 398 10.05 12.77 15.90
C ASP A 398 10.30 12.90 17.40
N ALA A 399 9.82 13.97 18.03
CA ALA A 399 10.09 14.27 19.43
C ALA A 399 9.59 13.18 20.40
N THR A 400 8.57 12.42 20.00
CA THR A 400 8.02 11.30 20.79
C THR A 400 8.95 10.09 20.83
N PHE A 401 9.95 10.01 19.94
CA PHE A 401 10.98 8.96 19.97
C PHE A 401 12.20 9.37 20.78
N TRP A 402 12.28 10.60 21.28
CA TRP A 402 13.49 11.10 21.91
C TRP A 402 13.43 10.91 23.43
N PRO A 403 14.50 10.41 24.07
CA PRO A 403 14.52 10.16 25.52
C PRO A 403 14.80 11.46 26.29
N VAL A 404 14.04 12.53 26.03
CA VAL A 404 14.29 13.87 26.56
C VAL A 404 13.02 14.63 26.93
N ASP A 405 13.16 15.69 27.73
CA ASP A 405 12.05 16.46 28.29
C ASP A 405 11.56 17.64 27.42
N ARG A 406 12.04 17.80 26.18
CA ARG A 406 11.66 18.91 25.30
C ARG A 406 11.56 18.45 23.84
N SER A 407 10.64 19.08 23.12
CA SER A 407 10.66 19.03 21.65
C SER A 407 11.85 19.81 21.11
N GLY A 408 12.10 19.64 19.82
CA GLY A 408 13.18 20.27 19.09
C GLY A 408 12.83 20.34 17.60
N LEU A 409 13.85 20.40 16.74
CA LEU A 409 13.68 20.52 15.30
C LEU A 409 14.41 19.41 14.56
N SER A 410 13.80 18.94 13.49
CA SER A 410 14.43 18.07 12.50
C SER A 410 14.81 18.90 11.28
N CYS A 411 16.09 18.91 10.91
CA CYS A 411 16.56 19.52 9.67
C CYS A 411 16.78 18.42 8.64
N TRP A 412 15.93 18.40 7.62
CA TRP A 412 15.92 17.41 6.53
C TRP A 412 16.54 18.04 5.28
N LEU A 413 17.66 17.48 4.81
CA LEU A 413 18.49 18.00 3.73
C LEU A 413 18.65 16.93 2.64
N PRO A 414 18.03 17.08 1.46
CA PRO A 414 18.17 16.11 0.39
C PRO A 414 19.45 16.37 -0.42
N PHE A 415 20.16 15.30 -0.77
CA PHE A 415 21.34 15.40 -1.66
C PHE A 415 20.98 15.45 -3.15
N VAL A 416 19.73 15.14 -3.48
CA VAL A 416 19.17 15.14 -4.84
C VAL A 416 17.88 15.95 -4.86
N ASP A 417 17.44 16.38 -6.03
CA ASP A 417 16.12 16.98 -6.18
C ASP A 417 15.03 15.96 -5.83
N VAL A 418 14.07 16.37 -4.99
CA VAL A 418 12.96 15.52 -4.54
C VAL A 418 11.66 16.16 -4.98
N GLY A 419 10.98 15.52 -5.93
CA GLY A 419 9.66 15.94 -6.41
C GLY A 419 8.53 15.54 -5.45
N PRO A 420 7.28 15.97 -5.73
CA PRO A 420 6.11 15.59 -4.94
C PRO A 420 5.85 14.07 -4.89
N THR A 421 6.33 13.31 -5.87
CA THR A 421 6.22 11.83 -5.98
C THR A 421 7.50 11.10 -5.55
N GLY A 422 8.63 11.81 -5.42
CA GLY A 422 9.94 11.26 -5.07
C GLY A 422 10.12 10.89 -3.60
N GLY A 423 9.03 10.63 -2.87
CA GLY A 423 9.07 10.39 -1.42
C GLY A 423 9.54 11.61 -0.63
N CYS A 424 9.07 12.81 -1.00
CA CYS A 424 9.19 14.02 -0.17
C CYS A 424 8.46 13.88 1.17
N LEU A 425 8.72 14.79 2.11
CA LEU A 425 7.95 14.85 3.34
C LEU A 425 6.52 15.29 3.05
N GLU A 426 5.56 14.62 3.68
CA GLU A 426 4.20 15.12 3.83
C GLU A 426 4.00 15.50 5.30
N VAL A 427 3.39 16.65 5.55
CA VAL A 427 3.09 17.16 6.89
C VAL A 427 1.61 17.43 7.05
N ILE A 428 1.12 17.45 8.28
CA ILE A 428 -0.19 18.00 8.60
C ILE A 428 0.01 19.41 9.12
N ASP A 429 -0.53 20.37 8.38
CA ASP A 429 -0.27 21.78 8.63
C ASP A 429 -0.71 22.19 10.05
N GLY A 430 0.19 22.85 10.78
CA GLY A 430 -0.08 23.34 12.14
C GLY A 430 -0.26 22.28 13.22
N SER A 431 0.00 21.01 12.91
CA SER A 431 -0.26 19.88 13.82
C SER A 431 0.70 19.79 15.03
N HIS A 432 1.83 20.49 15.00
CA HIS A 432 2.73 20.63 16.15
C HIS A 432 2.06 21.25 17.38
N ARG A 433 1.00 22.04 17.17
CA ARG A 433 0.21 22.63 18.26
C ARG A 433 -0.73 21.65 18.96
N TRP A 434 -0.93 20.45 18.41
CA TRP A 434 -1.83 19.45 19.00
C TRP A 434 -1.21 18.73 20.20
N GLY A 435 0.07 18.98 20.46
CA GLY A 435 0.83 18.29 21.50
C GLY A 435 1.33 16.91 21.04
N PRO A 436 2.03 16.20 21.92
CA PRO A 436 2.55 14.87 21.60
C PRO A 436 1.43 13.83 21.56
N GLY A 437 1.43 13.03 20.51
CA GLY A 437 0.77 11.73 20.49
C GLY A 437 1.64 10.63 21.09
N ALA A 438 1.14 9.40 21.05
CA ALA A 438 1.96 8.23 21.32
C ALA A 438 3.00 8.05 20.20
N PRO A 439 4.23 7.59 20.52
CA PRO A 439 5.22 7.17 19.53
C PRO A 439 4.61 6.15 18.57
N ALA A 440 4.73 6.41 17.28
CA ALA A 440 4.11 5.56 16.26
C ALA A 440 4.86 4.24 16.13
N ASP A 441 4.11 3.14 16.08
CA ASP A 441 4.67 1.83 15.73
C ASP A 441 4.66 1.64 14.20
N PHE A 442 5.83 1.49 13.60
CA PHE A 442 6.01 1.41 12.15
C PHE A 442 5.66 0.04 11.56
N ILE A 443 5.39 -0.96 12.40
CA ILE A 443 4.90 -2.28 11.95
C ILE A 443 3.43 -2.52 12.31
N ALA A 444 2.81 -1.62 13.09
CA ALA A 444 1.39 -1.67 13.38
C ALA A 444 0.55 -1.02 12.27
N THR A 445 -0.77 -1.07 12.41
CA THR A 445 -1.68 -0.35 11.51
C THR A 445 -1.40 1.15 11.60
N PRO A 446 -1.00 1.81 10.49
CA PRO A 446 -0.67 3.22 10.53
C PRO A 446 -1.87 4.07 10.93
N ARG A 447 -1.61 5.15 11.69
CA ARG A 447 -2.63 6.18 11.91
C ARG A 447 -3.10 6.72 10.57
N SER A 448 -4.40 6.63 10.32
CA SER A 448 -5.03 7.15 9.10
C SER A 448 -6.02 8.29 9.36
N GLN A 449 -6.37 8.53 10.63
CA GLN A 449 -7.39 9.51 11.02
C GLN A 449 -6.78 10.76 11.64
N PHE A 450 -7.12 11.89 11.05
CA PHE A 450 -6.86 13.25 11.53
C PHE A 450 -8.17 14.04 11.51
N PRO A 451 -8.24 15.19 12.19
CA PRO A 451 -9.40 16.08 12.09
C PRO A 451 -9.80 16.33 10.63
N ALA A 452 -11.10 16.39 10.33
CA ALA A 452 -11.59 16.48 8.96
C ALA A 452 -11.18 17.77 8.23
N ASP A 453 -10.79 18.80 8.98
CA ASP A 453 -10.28 20.09 8.52
C ASP A 453 -8.74 20.15 8.45
N ALA A 454 -8.04 19.05 8.75
CA ALA A 454 -6.59 18.99 8.70
C ALA A 454 -6.08 18.99 7.24
N SER A 455 -5.23 19.96 6.91
CA SER A 455 -4.58 20.04 5.59
C SER A 455 -3.30 19.21 5.55
N VAL A 456 -3.18 18.33 4.56
CA VAL A 456 -1.93 17.63 4.26
C VAL A 456 -1.11 18.48 3.29
N ILE A 457 0.17 18.70 3.56
CA ILE A 457 1.05 19.49 2.68
C ILE A 457 2.25 18.64 2.27
N ARG A 458 2.54 18.58 0.97
CA ARG A 458 3.77 17.99 0.44
C ARG A 458 4.88 19.03 0.37
N LEU A 459 6.08 18.64 0.77
CA LEU A 459 7.26 19.50 0.86
C LEU A 459 8.34 19.05 -0.13
N PRO A 460 8.15 19.24 -1.45
CA PRO A 460 9.22 19.00 -2.41
C PRO A 460 10.40 19.94 -2.15
N ALA A 461 11.61 19.48 -2.43
CA ALA A 461 12.82 20.21 -2.08
C ALA A 461 13.93 19.95 -3.11
N LYS A 462 14.70 21.00 -3.42
CA LYS A 462 15.88 20.91 -4.28
C LYS A 462 17.07 20.38 -3.51
N ALA A 463 18.01 19.75 -4.21
CA ALA A 463 19.28 19.33 -3.62
C ALA A 463 19.93 20.49 -2.84
N GLY A 464 20.34 20.24 -1.60
CA GLY A 464 20.95 21.26 -0.72
C GLY A 464 19.98 22.22 -0.01
N SER A 465 18.67 22.08 -0.24
CA SER A 465 17.63 22.77 0.56
C SER A 465 17.60 22.21 1.98
N ILE A 466 16.98 22.94 2.91
CA ILE A 466 16.66 22.40 4.24
C ILE A 466 15.16 22.52 4.47
N VAL A 467 14.49 21.40 4.72
CA VAL A 467 13.17 21.41 5.33
C VAL A 467 13.37 21.37 6.84
N VAL A 468 12.99 22.43 7.54
CA VAL A 468 13.01 22.49 9.00
C VAL A 468 11.63 22.09 9.48
N LEU A 469 11.56 21.11 10.37
CA LEU A 469 10.33 20.55 10.90
C LEU A 469 10.34 20.64 12.42
N ASP A 470 9.25 21.11 13.03
CA ASP A 470 9.04 20.97 14.47
C ASP A 470 8.87 19.48 14.82
N GLY A 471 9.56 19.02 15.87
CA GLY A 471 9.53 17.62 16.30
C GLY A 471 8.14 17.10 16.67
N LEU A 472 7.16 17.99 16.87
CA LEU A 472 5.75 17.65 17.08
C LEU A 472 4.87 17.76 15.83
N THR A 473 5.41 18.15 14.67
CA THR A 473 4.62 18.13 13.44
C THR A 473 4.37 16.69 12.99
N TRP A 474 3.10 16.32 12.86
CA TRP A 474 2.73 15.03 12.27
C TRP A 474 3.18 15.00 10.81
N HIS A 475 4.05 14.06 10.50
CA HIS A 475 4.63 13.95 9.16
C HIS A 475 4.84 12.50 8.74
N ARG A 476 4.94 12.27 7.43
CA ARG A 476 5.22 10.97 6.81
C ARG A 476 6.10 11.14 5.57
N SER A 477 6.56 10.05 4.99
CA SER A 477 7.10 10.06 3.63
C SER A 477 6.66 8.83 2.84
N ARG A 478 6.01 9.07 1.69
CA ARG A 478 5.52 8.05 0.77
C ARG A 478 6.67 7.29 0.06
N PRO A 479 6.39 6.18 -0.62
CA PRO A 479 7.33 5.53 -1.52
C PRO A 479 8.04 6.53 -2.44
N ASN A 480 9.31 6.27 -2.74
CA ASN A 480 10.00 7.02 -3.79
C ASN A 480 9.63 6.39 -5.14
N GLU A 481 8.89 7.16 -5.96
CA GLU A 481 8.44 6.77 -7.30
C GLU A 481 9.38 7.29 -8.41
N ASP A 482 10.32 8.17 -8.06
CA ASP A 482 11.25 8.76 -9.02
C ASP A 482 12.40 7.79 -9.36
N HIS A 483 13.11 8.04 -10.47
CA HIS A 483 14.24 7.22 -10.86
C HIS A 483 15.43 7.40 -9.91
N GLY A 484 15.98 6.29 -9.41
CA GLY A 484 17.20 6.27 -8.60
C GLY A 484 16.95 6.22 -7.10
N GLU A 485 18.04 6.30 -6.33
CA GLU A 485 18.00 6.40 -4.87
C GLU A 485 17.81 7.86 -4.43
N ARG A 486 17.06 8.06 -3.35
CA ARG A 486 16.82 9.37 -2.74
C ARG A 486 17.46 9.43 -1.35
N PRO A 487 18.75 9.78 -1.23
CA PRO A 487 19.41 9.96 0.07
C PRO A 487 19.14 11.36 0.64
N VAL A 488 18.82 11.39 1.93
CA VAL A 488 18.58 12.62 2.69
C VAL A 488 19.35 12.54 4.00
N TYR A 489 20.10 13.59 4.30
CA TYR A 489 20.72 13.82 5.59
C TYR A 489 19.74 14.51 6.54
N ILE A 490 19.63 13.99 7.76
CA ILE A 490 18.70 14.46 8.78
C ILE A 490 19.51 14.71 10.05
N SER A 491 19.40 15.91 10.60
CA SER A 491 20.00 16.28 11.89
C SER A 491 18.91 16.70 12.86
N LEU A 492 18.94 16.12 14.06
CA LEU A 492 17.91 16.33 15.09
C LEU A 492 18.46 17.25 16.18
N TRP A 493 17.83 18.40 16.36
CA TRP A 493 18.32 19.49 17.19
C TRP A 493 17.40 19.73 18.37
N MET A 494 17.97 19.93 19.55
CA MET A 494 17.26 20.21 20.79
C MET A 494 17.78 21.48 21.46
N PRO A 495 16.97 22.13 22.30
CA PRO A 495 17.44 23.20 23.17
C PRO A 495 18.64 22.76 24.03
N PRO A 496 19.64 23.61 24.29
CA PRO A 496 20.85 23.23 25.02
C PRO A 496 20.63 22.73 26.46
N ASN A 497 19.55 23.17 27.11
CA ASN A 497 19.17 22.81 28.49
C ASN A 497 18.20 21.61 28.58
N THR A 498 17.98 20.92 27.46
CA THR A 498 17.17 19.68 27.38
C THR A 498 17.68 18.64 28.36
N ARG A 499 16.77 18.02 29.11
CA ARG A 499 17.10 17.03 30.15
C ARG A 499 16.83 15.62 29.67
N TYR A 500 17.64 14.68 30.15
CA TYR A 500 17.51 13.26 29.85
C TYR A 500 16.30 12.64 30.56
N VAL A 501 15.42 12.00 29.80
CA VAL A 501 14.21 11.31 30.29
C VAL A 501 14.13 9.92 29.66
N PRO A 502 14.82 8.90 30.22
CA PRO A 502 14.94 7.58 29.59
C PRO A 502 13.62 6.88 29.33
N HIS A 503 12.62 7.06 30.20
CA HIS A 503 11.36 6.34 30.10
C HIS A 503 10.47 6.83 28.95
N HIS A 504 10.71 8.02 28.38
CA HIS A 504 10.02 8.47 27.17
C HIS A 504 10.33 7.57 25.97
N ALA A 505 11.59 7.12 25.86
CA ALA A 505 12.04 6.31 24.74
C ALA A 505 13.20 5.39 25.14
N ALA A 506 12.92 4.42 26.01
CA ALA A 506 13.95 3.50 26.54
C ALA A 506 14.63 2.66 25.45
N TRP A 507 13.92 2.40 24.35
CA TRP A 507 14.42 1.69 23.17
C TRP A 507 15.30 2.56 22.25
N HIS A 508 15.37 3.88 22.48
CA HIS A 508 16.08 4.76 21.57
C HIS A 508 17.61 4.56 21.70
N PRO A 509 18.33 4.27 20.61
CA PRO A 509 19.73 3.86 20.73
C PRO A 509 20.71 4.93 21.23
N VAL A 510 20.34 6.23 21.21
CA VAL A 510 21.18 7.28 21.82
C VAL A 510 21.41 7.07 23.30
N ASN A 511 20.54 6.31 23.98
CA ASN A 511 20.67 5.98 25.40
C ASN A 511 22.04 5.32 25.71
N GLU A 512 22.65 4.62 24.75
CA GLU A 512 23.99 4.03 24.90
C GLU A 512 25.11 5.06 25.04
N HIS A 513 24.87 6.31 24.60
CA HIS A 513 25.82 7.41 24.64
C HIS A 513 25.56 8.39 25.78
N VAL A 514 24.47 8.24 26.51
CA VAL A 514 24.09 9.12 27.62
C VAL A 514 24.91 8.76 28.86
N THR A 515 25.66 9.74 29.38
CA THR A 515 26.51 9.59 30.57
C THR A 515 25.99 10.34 31.79
N VAL A 516 24.91 11.11 31.65
CA VAL A 516 24.30 11.90 32.71
C VAL A 516 23.15 11.15 33.39
N GLU A 517 22.90 11.48 34.65
CA GLU A 517 21.77 10.92 35.41
C GLU A 517 20.41 11.34 34.83
N PRO A 518 19.35 10.51 34.94
CA PRO A 518 17.99 10.90 34.58
C PRO A 518 17.58 12.24 35.22
N GLY A 519 17.04 13.15 34.41
CA GLY A 519 16.64 14.49 34.81
C GLY A 519 17.77 15.53 34.79
N ALA A 520 19.03 15.14 34.58
CA ALA A 520 20.12 16.08 34.33
C ALA A 520 20.06 16.64 32.89
N VAL A 521 20.68 17.81 32.67
CA VAL A 521 20.84 18.35 31.32
C VAL A 521 21.70 17.39 30.51
N LEU A 522 21.25 17.05 29.31
CA LEU A 522 21.97 16.19 28.39
C LEU A 522 23.18 16.95 27.84
N ASP A 523 24.33 16.78 28.48
CA ASP A 523 25.58 17.42 28.12
C ASP A 523 26.69 16.36 28.04
N GLY A 524 27.28 16.19 26.86
CA GLY A 524 28.29 15.17 26.61
C GLY A 524 28.86 15.23 25.21
N GLU A 525 29.98 14.53 24.98
CA GLU A 525 30.70 14.54 23.70
C GLU A 525 29.86 14.06 22.52
N TRP A 526 28.87 13.18 22.76
CA TRP A 526 27.95 12.66 21.75
C TRP A 526 26.80 13.61 21.43
N PHE A 527 26.61 14.66 22.23
CA PHE A 527 25.53 15.64 22.08
C PHE A 527 26.12 17.05 21.96
N PRO A 528 26.94 17.34 20.93
CA PRO A 528 27.63 18.62 20.81
C PRO A 528 26.63 19.78 20.76
N CYS A 529 27.01 20.89 21.39
CA CYS A 529 26.25 22.14 21.37
C CYS A 529 27.00 23.17 20.53
N PHE A 530 26.30 23.82 19.61
CA PHE A 530 26.84 24.82 18.71
C PHE A 530 26.24 26.20 19.02
N GLY A 531 27.00 27.27 18.79
CA GLY A 531 26.60 28.64 19.11
C GLY A 531 26.90 29.05 20.56
N SER A 532 26.35 30.20 20.97
CA SER A 532 26.59 30.79 22.29
C SER A 532 25.40 30.51 23.21
N ARG A 533 25.66 29.92 24.39
CA ARG A 533 24.63 29.70 25.42
C ARG A 533 24.14 31.04 25.97
N SER A 534 22.84 31.15 26.24
CA SER A 534 22.20 32.34 26.80
C SER A 534 21.25 31.97 27.95
N SER A 535 20.96 32.91 28.86
CA SER A 535 20.10 32.66 30.02
C SER A 535 18.59 32.52 29.69
N SER A 536 18.17 32.67 28.42
CA SER A 536 16.76 32.57 28.00
C SER A 536 16.31 31.13 27.68
N GLU A 537 17.18 30.14 27.89
CA GLU A 537 16.95 28.75 27.51
C GLU A 537 15.85 28.05 28.34
N ASP A 538 15.51 28.54 29.54
CA ASP A 538 14.57 27.89 30.48
C ASP A 538 13.07 28.05 30.16
N ALA A 539 12.72 28.78 29.11
CA ALA A 539 11.32 29.12 28.81
C ALA A 539 10.56 28.09 27.93
N LEU A 540 11.24 27.10 27.35
CA LEU A 540 10.58 26.13 26.46
C LEU A 540 9.78 25.08 27.25
N PRO A 541 8.54 24.76 26.80
CA PRO A 541 7.66 23.84 27.51
C PRO A 541 8.29 22.44 27.58
N ARG A 542 8.10 21.79 28.72
CA ARG A 542 8.48 20.38 28.86
C ARG A 542 7.52 19.50 28.08
N LEU A 543 8.08 18.50 27.43
CA LEU A 543 7.37 17.44 26.75
C LEU A 543 7.12 16.30 27.72
N ASP A 544 5.91 15.78 27.74
CA ASP A 544 5.53 14.56 28.45
C ASP A 544 4.53 13.81 27.56
N HIS A 545 4.69 12.49 27.44
CA HIS A 545 3.82 11.63 26.64
C HIS A 545 3.76 10.22 27.22
N ALA A 546 2.67 9.50 26.95
CA ALA A 546 2.34 8.23 27.59
C ALA A 546 3.25 7.03 27.19
N GLY A 547 4.34 7.26 26.46
CA GLY A 547 5.14 6.19 25.85
C GLY A 547 4.39 5.48 24.71
N PRO A 548 4.97 4.39 24.16
CA PRO A 548 4.39 3.65 23.05
C PRO A 548 3.24 2.76 23.52
N ASP A 549 2.27 2.51 22.65
CA ASP A 549 1.28 1.47 22.87
C ASP A 549 1.93 0.10 22.67
N LEU A 550 1.92 -0.72 23.72
CA LEU A 550 2.48 -2.07 23.75
C LEU A 550 1.40 -3.14 23.91
N SER A 551 0.15 -2.83 23.53
CA SER A 551 -0.97 -3.77 23.59
C SER A 551 -0.88 -4.89 22.55
N GLU A 552 -0.23 -4.63 21.41
CA GLU A 552 -0.01 -5.62 20.37
C GLU A 552 1.14 -6.57 20.73
N PRO A 553 1.03 -7.88 20.42
CA PRO A 553 2.07 -8.87 20.76
C PRO A 553 3.43 -8.62 20.10
N LEU A 554 3.44 -8.02 18.90
CA LEU A 554 4.65 -7.63 18.20
C LEU A 554 4.59 -6.12 17.95
N THR A 555 5.57 -5.40 18.49
CA THR A 555 5.76 -3.97 18.26
C THR A 555 7.16 -3.67 17.74
N MET A 556 7.36 -2.60 16.98
CA MET A 556 8.71 -2.25 16.50
C MET A 556 9.69 -1.99 17.64
N PHE A 557 9.18 -1.57 18.80
CA PHE A 557 9.95 -1.23 20.00
C PHE A 557 10.57 -2.46 20.66
N GLU A 558 9.92 -3.62 20.56
CA GLU A 558 10.35 -4.87 21.20
C GLU A 558 10.68 -6.00 20.22
N ALA A 559 10.39 -5.84 18.92
CA ALA A 559 10.49 -6.88 17.90
C ALA A 559 11.84 -7.62 17.92
N SER A 560 12.96 -6.89 17.93
CA SER A 560 14.30 -7.51 17.92
C SER A 560 14.52 -8.42 19.14
N ARG A 561 14.10 -7.97 20.33
CA ARG A 561 14.22 -8.72 21.59
C ARG A 561 13.31 -9.96 21.59
N LEU A 562 12.07 -9.79 21.16
CA LEU A 562 11.09 -10.88 21.07
C LEU A 562 11.57 -11.98 20.11
N ILE A 563 11.99 -11.58 18.90
CA ILE A 563 12.44 -12.49 17.84
C ILE A 563 13.75 -13.19 18.24
N ALA A 564 14.70 -12.46 18.84
CA ALA A 564 15.92 -13.07 19.38
C ALA A 564 15.59 -14.16 20.42
N GLY A 565 14.61 -13.91 21.29
CA GLY A 565 14.13 -14.89 22.26
C GLY A 565 13.52 -16.14 21.60
N GLN A 566 12.69 -15.95 20.58
CA GLN A 566 12.07 -17.04 19.81
C GLN A 566 13.11 -17.89 19.08
N ILE A 567 14.06 -17.25 18.40
CA ILE A 567 15.13 -17.93 17.65
C ILE A 567 16.09 -18.64 18.60
N GLY A 568 16.48 -18.01 19.70
CA GLY A 568 17.30 -18.62 20.74
C GLY A 568 16.67 -19.90 21.28
N ARG A 569 15.34 -19.93 21.48
CA ARG A 569 14.63 -21.17 21.87
C ARG A 569 14.67 -22.25 20.81
N LEU A 570 14.52 -21.90 19.52
CA LEU A 570 14.65 -22.88 18.44
C LEU A 570 16.06 -23.48 18.33
N LEU A 571 17.08 -22.74 18.77
CA LEU A 571 18.46 -23.18 18.81
C LEU A 571 18.89 -23.80 20.16
N ASP A 572 18.00 -23.86 21.15
CA ASP A 572 18.33 -24.23 22.54
C ASP A 572 19.43 -23.33 23.17
N GLU A 573 19.50 -22.07 22.73
CA GLU A 573 20.44 -21.03 23.17
C GLU A 573 19.70 -19.73 23.55
N PRO A 574 18.96 -19.72 24.68
CA PRO A 574 18.18 -18.53 25.08
C PRO A 574 19.10 -17.35 25.44
N GLY A 575 18.68 -16.14 25.07
CA GLY A 575 19.40 -14.90 25.39
C GLY A 575 20.52 -14.53 24.42
N VAL A 576 20.77 -15.35 23.39
CA VAL A 576 21.72 -15.01 22.32
C VAL A 576 21.16 -13.86 21.46
N PRO A 577 21.93 -12.78 21.22
CA PRO A 577 21.49 -11.69 20.35
C PRO A 577 21.21 -12.16 18.92
N LEU A 578 20.23 -11.55 18.25
CA LEU A 578 19.78 -11.95 16.91
C LEU A 578 20.93 -12.03 15.88
N ALA A 579 21.84 -11.05 15.91
CA ALA A 579 23.01 -11.00 15.02
C ALA A 579 23.94 -12.21 15.19
N ILE A 580 24.07 -12.74 16.41
CA ILE A 580 24.89 -13.91 16.72
C ILE A 580 24.12 -15.20 16.44
N ALA A 581 22.83 -15.23 16.83
CA ALA A 581 21.97 -16.38 16.63
C ALA A 581 21.87 -16.78 15.14
N LEU A 582 21.94 -15.79 14.24
CA LEU A 582 21.80 -15.97 12.79
C LEU A 582 23.09 -15.69 12.01
N ALA A 583 24.25 -15.66 12.65
CA ALA A 583 25.50 -15.17 12.05
C ALA A 583 25.91 -15.90 10.75
N ASP A 584 25.74 -17.22 10.71
CA ASP A 584 26.16 -18.06 9.59
C ASP A 584 25.01 -18.90 9.00
N SER A 585 25.29 -19.51 7.85
CA SER A 585 24.31 -20.31 7.11
C SER A 585 23.92 -21.60 7.83
N GLU A 586 24.80 -22.18 8.64
CA GLU A 586 24.52 -23.41 9.40
C GLU A 586 23.50 -23.12 10.52
N ARG A 587 23.70 -22.03 11.26
CA ARG A 587 22.75 -21.59 12.29
C ARG A 587 21.40 -21.24 11.71
N ARG A 588 21.35 -20.50 10.59
CA ARG A 588 20.10 -20.22 9.86
C ARG A 588 19.42 -21.52 9.39
N ALA A 589 20.18 -22.49 8.88
CA ALA A 589 19.66 -23.79 8.51
C ALA A 589 19.13 -24.59 9.72
N ALA A 590 19.78 -24.49 10.87
CA ALA A 590 19.35 -25.14 12.11
C ALA A 590 18.01 -24.58 12.61
N VAL A 591 17.82 -23.25 12.59
CA VAL A 591 16.52 -22.61 12.92
C VAL A 591 15.41 -23.15 12.01
N ARG A 592 15.66 -23.18 10.68
CA ARG A 592 14.70 -23.70 9.71
C ARG A 592 14.39 -25.18 9.92
N ALA A 593 15.41 -26.00 10.14
CA ALA A 593 15.26 -27.43 10.40
C ALA A 593 14.44 -27.67 11.68
N ARG A 594 14.69 -26.89 12.73
CA ARG A 594 13.91 -26.97 13.97
C ARG A 594 12.46 -26.58 13.75
N ALA A 595 12.20 -25.46 13.06
CA ALA A 595 10.85 -24.98 12.76
C ALA A 595 10.02 -26.03 12.01
N LEU A 596 10.62 -26.73 11.04
CA LEU A 596 9.99 -27.86 10.34
C LEU A 596 9.74 -29.05 11.29
N ALA A 597 10.73 -29.43 12.10
CA ALA A 597 10.64 -30.59 12.99
C ALA A 597 9.55 -30.43 14.07
N VAL A 598 9.32 -29.22 14.55
CA VAL A 598 8.27 -28.92 15.55
C VAL A 598 6.93 -28.51 14.93
N GLY A 599 6.80 -28.57 13.60
CA GLY A 599 5.54 -28.31 12.90
C GLY A 599 5.12 -26.85 12.83
N LEU A 600 6.03 -25.90 13.05
CA LEU A 600 5.75 -24.45 12.93
C LEU A 600 5.68 -23.98 11.47
N LEU A 601 6.30 -24.72 10.56
CA LEU A 601 6.42 -24.37 9.15
C LEU A 601 6.07 -25.59 8.27
N ALA A 602 5.29 -25.37 7.21
CA ALA A 602 5.08 -26.39 6.19
C ALA A 602 6.35 -26.56 5.31
N PRO A 603 6.73 -27.79 4.90
CA PRO A 603 7.92 -28.01 4.07
C PRO A 603 8.00 -27.16 2.80
N ALA A 604 6.85 -26.88 2.17
CA ALA A 604 6.76 -26.05 0.97
C ALA A 604 7.17 -24.57 1.18
N ARG A 605 7.25 -24.09 2.43
CA ARG A 605 7.62 -22.71 2.79
C ARG A 605 9.02 -22.61 3.41
N ALA A 606 9.83 -23.67 3.31
CA ALA A 606 11.17 -23.72 3.88
C ALA A 606 12.13 -22.67 3.28
N ASP A 607 12.04 -22.42 1.97
CA ASP A 607 12.89 -21.44 1.30
C ASP A 607 12.50 -20.00 1.69
N GLU A 608 11.20 -19.72 1.81
CA GLU A 608 10.68 -18.44 2.30
C GLU A 608 11.21 -18.11 3.70
N LEU A 609 11.24 -19.08 4.62
CA LEU A 609 11.84 -18.86 5.94
C LEU A 609 13.35 -18.61 5.84
N GLY A 610 14.04 -19.27 4.90
CA GLY A 610 15.48 -19.07 4.67
C GLY A 610 15.79 -17.61 4.30
N GLU A 611 15.01 -17.03 3.40
CA GLU A 611 15.14 -15.62 3.00
C GLU A 611 14.87 -14.68 4.18
N ILE A 612 13.80 -14.92 4.95
CA ILE A 612 13.46 -14.10 6.13
C ILE A 612 14.58 -14.14 7.17
N LEU A 613 15.14 -15.31 7.47
CA LEU A 613 16.24 -15.47 8.42
C LEU A 613 17.49 -14.71 7.98
N GLU A 614 17.79 -14.71 6.68
CA GLU A 614 18.89 -13.93 6.13
C GLU A 614 18.63 -12.43 6.27
N GLN A 615 17.42 -11.96 5.96
CA GLN A 615 17.04 -10.54 6.13
C GLN A 615 17.08 -10.08 7.59
N LEU A 616 16.66 -10.93 8.53
CA LEU A 616 16.77 -10.68 9.97
C LEU A 616 18.23 -10.57 10.40
N TRP A 617 19.10 -11.46 9.91
CA TRP A 617 20.53 -11.37 10.17
C TRP A 617 21.12 -10.07 9.63
N ILE A 618 20.87 -9.72 8.36
CA ILE A 618 21.36 -8.47 7.76
C ILE A 618 20.91 -7.27 8.61
N SER A 619 19.64 -7.24 9.01
CA SER A 619 19.09 -6.16 9.82
C SER A 619 19.77 -6.04 11.20
N ALA A 620 20.00 -7.17 11.87
CA ALA A 620 20.62 -7.20 13.19
C ALA A 620 22.12 -6.88 13.15
N GLU A 621 22.83 -7.41 12.14
CA GLU A 621 24.27 -7.26 12.01
C GLU A 621 24.66 -5.87 11.50
N ALA A 622 23.90 -5.30 10.55
CA ALA A 622 24.08 -3.92 10.11
C ALA A 622 23.88 -2.93 11.28
N PHE A 623 22.91 -3.21 12.17
CA PHE A 623 22.71 -2.39 13.36
C PHE A 623 23.87 -2.51 14.35
N ARG A 624 24.36 -3.74 14.59
CA ARG A 624 25.47 -4.01 15.50
C ARG A 624 26.78 -3.37 15.04
N LEU A 625 27.11 -3.48 13.76
CA LEU A 625 28.39 -3.01 13.22
C LEU A 625 28.36 -1.52 12.85
N HIS A 626 27.26 -1.04 12.27
CA HIS A 626 27.22 0.26 11.58
C HIS A 626 26.15 1.20 12.11
N ARG A 627 25.38 0.80 13.13
CA ARG A 627 24.15 1.49 13.57
C ARG A 627 23.19 1.78 12.42
N ALA A 628 23.22 0.92 11.41
CA ALA A 628 22.40 0.99 10.23
C ALA A 628 21.21 0.02 10.32
N ARG A 629 20.10 0.33 9.66
CA ARG A 629 18.91 -0.53 9.68
C ARG A 629 18.03 -0.37 8.45
N ASN A 630 17.06 -1.26 8.32
CA ASN A 630 15.90 -1.05 7.49
C ASN A 630 14.84 -0.24 8.26
N VAL A 631 14.52 0.98 7.83
CA VAL A 631 13.51 1.80 8.51
C VAL A 631 12.09 1.20 8.44
N TYR A 632 11.82 0.32 7.47
CA TYR A 632 10.50 -0.29 7.25
C TYR A 632 10.26 -1.55 8.08
N ASN A 633 11.28 -2.11 8.74
CA ASN A 633 11.17 -3.27 9.63
C ASN A 633 10.48 -4.52 9.03
N ALA A 634 10.45 -4.65 7.70
CA ALA A 634 9.68 -5.68 6.99
C ALA A 634 10.08 -7.12 7.37
N ALA A 635 11.35 -7.37 7.67
CA ALA A 635 11.83 -8.69 8.09
C ALA A 635 11.22 -9.16 9.42
N TYR A 636 10.94 -8.23 10.36
CA TYR A 636 10.28 -8.57 11.63
C TYR A 636 8.83 -9.00 11.41
N VAL A 637 8.12 -8.29 10.53
CA VAL A 637 6.73 -8.62 10.14
C VAL A 637 6.68 -9.96 9.42
N ALA A 638 7.56 -10.18 8.45
CA ALA A 638 7.62 -11.43 7.69
C ALA A 638 7.89 -12.65 8.59
N TRP A 639 8.82 -12.52 9.55
CA TRP A 639 9.04 -13.55 10.57
C TRP A 639 7.79 -13.82 11.40
N TRP A 640 7.14 -12.75 11.87
CA TRP A 640 5.96 -12.86 12.72
C TRP A 640 4.80 -13.57 12.02
N ASP A 641 4.52 -13.20 10.77
CA ASP A 641 3.45 -13.80 9.98
C ASP A 641 3.72 -15.24 9.59
N LEU A 642 4.99 -15.61 9.38
CA LEU A 642 5.36 -16.96 8.98
C LEU A 642 5.43 -17.96 10.14
N VAL A 643 6.07 -17.58 11.25
CA VAL A 643 6.34 -18.48 12.39
C VAL A 643 6.19 -17.83 13.76
N GLY A 644 6.50 -16.53 13.89
CA GLY A 644 6.59 -15.86 15.19
C GLY A 644 5.27 -15.81 15.96
N ARG A 645 4.13 -15.62 15.28
CA ARG A 645 2.80 -15.62 15.91
C ARG A 645 2.47 -16.97 16.55
N THR A 646 2.64 -18.06 15.81
CA THR A 646 2.37 -19.42 16.30
C THR A 646 3.24 -19.77 17.51
N LEU A 647 4.53 -19.38 17.48
CA LEU A 647 5.43 -19.54 18.61
C LEU A 647 4.91 -18.80 19.85
N TRP A 648 4.57 -17.53 19.70
CA TRP A 648 4.04 -16.72 20.79
C TRP A 648 2.73 -17.29 21.36
N GLU A 649 1.78 -17.70 20.52
CA GLU A 649 0.51 -18.31 20.96
C GLU A 649 0.73 -19.60 21.74
N SER A 650 1.69 -20.44 21.30
CA SER A 650 2.04 -21.69 22.00
C SER A 650 2.61 -21.44 23.41
N GLU A 651 3.35 -20.34 23.58
CA GLU A 651 3.96 -19.94 24.85
C GLU A 651 2.90 -19.46 25.84
N GLN A 652 1.91 -18.70 25.38
CA GLN A 652 0.79 -18.26 26.22
C GLN A 652 -0.07 -19.43 26.72
N GLN A 653 -0.25 -20.47 25.89
CA GLN A 653 -0.96 -21.69 26.26
C GLN A 653 -0.16 -22.56 27.25
N GLY A 654 1.17 -22.63 27.11
CA GLY A 654 2.05 -23.32 28.06
C GLY A 654 2.10 -22.65 29.44
N ALA A 655 2.11 -21.31 29.50
CA ALA A 655 2.13 -20.55 30.75
C ALA A 655 0.81 -20.66 31.56
N THR A 656 -0.33 -20.82 30.87
CA THR A 656 -1.65 -20.99 31.51
C THR A 656 -1.91 -22.42 32.02
N CYS A 657 -1.21 -23.43 31.49
CA CYS A 657 -1.24 -24.81 32.01
C CYS A 657 -0.30 -25.05 33.19
N SER A 658 0.79 -24.27 33.33
CA SER A 658 1.75 -24.39 34.45
C SER A 658 1.33 -23.62 35.72
N SER A 659 0.20 -22.91 35.67
CA SER A 659 -0.36 -22.10 36.78
C SER A 659 -1.66 -22.66 37.37
N ARG A 660 -1.97 -23.94 37.11
CA ARG A 660 -3.09 -24.68 37.71
C ARG A 660 -2.63 -25.80 38.63
#